data_AF-A0A7S9PS23-F1
#
_entry.id   AF-A0A7S9PS23-F1
#
_cell.length_a   1.000
_cell.length_b   1.000
_cell.length_c   1.000
_cell.angle_alpha   90.00
_cell.angle_beta   90.00
_cell.angle_gamma   90.00
#
_symmetry.space_group_name_H-M   'P 1'
#
loop_
_entity.id
_entity.type
_entity.pdbx_description
1 polymer ?
#
loop_
_entity_poly.entity_id
_entity_poly.type
_entity_poly.pdbx_seq_one_letter_code
_entity_poly.pdbx_strand_id
1 'polypeptide(L)'
;MHPFSILTLGIFVAGYITARWDLVTRLYELAIFAAEYGVVIRVVKGVIALTALFFTIFLPIFWIAQKETHLFKLVMVEHDGLMRLFWPTDIRKSDRPGVVVGWRNSTLDVFVVAILDDVRAQDVEFHLKLGTFFRSAPHSAVRIYDICGHSSMHVLGVSNGANAEAVDPSWVCATINPSSRTPTITCAKASSIQLILYDRPHPKHMQYISLAPIALALGDKGSLIDDGKVDEPDVIEQQEGAARDIRRKLVEKLKQHSISNRVPSARDRALRKIINQVNWSWELEQTLQKNVGRLGARPKRSLSVSEQVMESASTMRNYILRQLWTFFYVYLFPTIRRLFILFLMGHRMAAEMLLMLLEFRIKPGYAALKDVSATAQQIEIRLQQFCYWPMQYSTLRQRKLNWASVTTSHPDYIRFYNSLWLVANDVIIGMALGSYIVEHADWVATQVGDLLRIYTVEALETSIKWLMGWPAGLKLNSELADFLGNLFLWVIDYWSSCVGTLHPILPKVVWFIGITSFAGASMPVALCSDLLSALTLHIYSFYLASARIYHWQLTILQSLFHLFRGKKHNVLRNRIDSCDYDLDQLLVGTILFTLLFFLLPTVVVFYLNFAIARMIIISMKAGFDTLLSLLNHFPLFAVMLRVKDEKRLPGGIRFELRDTQNYRTIDINSTNETPTSIIYLKSIPLSFSAMFHQYFQMAHRIRKHYLAPRVLLCLLTGQFVPPINRKNLYSLQYSMLPARRANVWEMWRAVNTELPQKKPFQLPITPALSNGGKRMTGNGRTSTPTEREADLMRKNGTHVELQDLIDQLGSVSPIAGERQEAIDHVLAGISKLQHEVSDAADFTPSYDRKQYSDVGSIALDASIKSLQDKLNETLVKITPKSRFQFRRPSIKAHVDMGAPENDPRLHPGSFSRNAQNHKSEEHQDQEAIESDDKVGDLRSTTREMRDYNAELSQPSGQFVRKPSFSAAKNIGISDQSNLHIILPSSAARATASGSLTGLKSCIVDMSIPTAQGRPFPGLALRDISQSLIIAGHVDGPVHITGVTNSIIVVVARQVRIHECKDVDIYLHCTSHPIIEDCTGMRFAPVPECYAVNDDSGRENQWNQVDDFKWLKAGQSPNWTTLSSAEVLDESVWTSVVPGQPGKSVEEILHQVGIPRH
;
A
#
# COMPACT_ATOMS: atom_id res chain seq x y z
N MET A 1 30.42 13.62 37.17
CA MET A 1 30.99 14.76 36.43
C MET A 1 31.35 15.84 37.45
N HIS A 2 32.63 16.20 37.56
CA HIS A 2 33.15 16.97 38.69
C HIS A 2 32.83 18.48 38.58
N PRO A 3 32.41 19.15 39.68
CA PRO A 3 32.23 20.61 39.73
C PRO A 3 33.50 21.40 39.39
N PHE A 4 34.67 20.76 39.50
CA PHE A 4 35.97 21.32 39.13
C PHE A 4 36.04 21.74 37.65
N SER A 5 35.35 21.03 36.75
CA SER A 5 35.39 21.31 35.29
C SER A 5 34.59 22.55 34.88
N ILE A 6 33.55 22.91 35.64
CA ILE A 6 32.72 24.09 35.37
C ILE A 6 33.44 25.34 35.90
N LEU A 7 34.09 25.23 37.05
CA LEU A 7 34.89 26.31 37.62
C LEU A 7 36.11 26.62 36.74
N THR A 8 36.81 25.62 36.21
CA THR A 8 37.93 25.84 35.28
C THR A 8 37.48 26.44 33.96
N LEU A 9 36.30 26.06 33.45
CA LEU A 9 35.71 26.67 32.26
C LEU A 9 35.33 28.13 32.54
N GLY A 10 34.74 28.41 33.70
CA GLY A 10 34.37 29.77 34.12
C GLY A 10 35.59 30.68 34.28
N ILE A 11 36.67 30.20 34.89
CA ILE A 11 37.93 30.94 35.04
C ILE A 11 38.60 31.15 33.67
N PHE A 12 38.58 30.14 32.79
CA PHE A 12 39.11 30.28 31.43
C PHE A 12 38.31 31.30 30.60
N VAL A 13 36.98 31.26 30.67
CA VAL A 13 36.10 32.22 29.97
C VAL A 13 36.26 33.63 30.54
N ALA A 14 36.32 33.78 31.87
CA ALA A 14 36.56 35.09 32.50
C ALA A 14 37.95 35.65 32.14
N GLY A 15 39.00 34.81 32.17
CA GLY A 15 40.35 35.18 31.75
C GLY A 15 40.44 35.51 30.25
N TYR A 16 39.65 34.83 29.41
CA TYR A 16 39.57 35.12 27.98
C TYR A 16 38.84 36.44 27.70
N ILE A 17 37.75 36.73 28.42
CA ILE A 17 36.98 37.97 28.30
C ILE A 17 37.81 39.17 28.78
N THR A 18 38.57 39.04 29.87
CA THR A 18 39.44 40.12 30.36
C THR A 18 40.65 40.33 29.46
N ALA A 19 41.24 39.28 28.91
CA ALA A 19 42.35 39.40 27.94
C ALA A 19 41.92 39.94 26.56
N ARG A 20 40.63 39.88 26.23
CA ARG A 20 40.04 40.33 24.95
C ARG A 20 38.89 41.32 25.17
N TRP A 21 39.02 42.21 26.16
CA TRP A 21 38.02 43.25 26.45
C TRP A 21 37.74 44.14 25.21
N ASP A 22 38.74 44.29 24.33
CA ASP A 22 38.61 44.97 23.03
C ASP A 22 37.62 44.30 22.05
N LEU A 23 37.41 42.99 22.15
CA LEU A 23 36.42 42.28 21.33
C LEU A 23 35.00 42.59 21.79
N VAL A 24 34.80 42.72 23.10
CA VAL A 24 33.49 43.03 23.70
C VAL A 24 33.10 44.46 23.39
N THR A 25 34.05 45.41 23.44
CA THR A 25 33.83 46.79 23.02
C THR A 25 33.53 46.90 21.52
N ARG A 26 34.20 46.12 20.66
CA ARG A 26 33.86 46.08 19.22
C ARG A 26 32.53 45.43 18.91
N LEU A 27 32.09 44.43 19.69
CA LEU A 27 30.76 43.84 19.54
C LEU A 27 29.67 44.84 19.96
N TYR A 28 29.97 45.65 20.96
CA TYR A 28 29.15 46.78 21.37
C TYR A 28 29.11 47.89 20.30
N GLU A 29 30.24 48.22 19.67
CA GLU A 29 30.29 49.15 18.53
C GLU A 29 29.56 48.61 17.29
N LEU A 30 29.66 47.31 17.00
CA LEU A 30 28.91 46.67 15.91
C LEU A 30 27.39 46.75 16.14
N ALA A 31 26.96 46.58 17.40
CA ALA A 31 25.55 46.72 17.78
C ALA A 31 25.05 48.17 17.63
N ILE A 32 25.90 49.16 17.99
CA ILE A 32 25.60 50.59 17.79
C ILE A 32 25.59 50.94 16.29
N PHE A 33 26.56 50.46 15.52
CA PHE A 33 26.64 50.64 14.07
C PHE A 33 25.41 50.05 13.36
N ALA A 34 24.96 48.85 13.75
CA ALA A 34 23.75 48.23 13.21
C ALA A 34 22.48 49.04 13.53
N ALA A 35 22.46 49.75 14.66
CA ALA A 35 21.39 50.66 15.05
C ALA A 35 21.44 51.98 14.27
N GLU A 36 22.60 52.62 14.14
CA GLU A 36 22.79 53.90 13.44
C GLU A 36 22.56 53.80 11.93
N TYR A 37 22.98 52.71 11.26
CA TYR A 37 22.76 52.51 9.82
C TYR A 37 21.36 51.96 9.47
N GLY A 38 20.47 51.89 10.47
CA GLY A 38 19.08 51.49 10.29
C GLY A 38 18.90 50.05 9.83
N VAL A 39 19.88 49.17 10.04
CA VAL A 39 19.80 47.73 9.72
C VAL A 39 18.75 47.08 10.62
N VAL A 40 18.76 47.41 11.92
CA VAL A 40 17.73 46.96 12.86
C VAL A 40 16.35 47.46 12.44
N ILE A 41 16.22 48.70 11.99
CA ILE A 41 14.95 49.26 11.51
C ILE A 41 14.46 48.55 10.24
N ARG A 42 15.36 48.20 9.30
CA ARG A 42 15.01 47.44 8.08
C ARG A 42 14.63 46.00 8.39
N VAL A 43 15.32 45.34 9.31
CA VAL A 43 14.96 44.00 9.79
C VAL A 43 13.64 44.03 10.54
N VAL A 44 13.40 45.02 11.40
CA VAL A 44 12.12 45.21 12.10
C VAL A 44 10.99 45.50 11.12
N LYS A 45 11.20 46.33 10.08
CA LYS A 45 10.21 46.54 9.01
C LYS A 45 9.94 45.26 8.23
N GLY A 46 10.98 44.49 7.91
CA GLY A 46 10.86 43.18 7.25
C GLY A 46 10.08 42.18 8.09
N VAL A 47 10.38 42.10 9.39
CA VAL A 47 9.66 41.28 10.36
C VAL A 47 8.21 41.76 10.46
N ILE A 48 7.95 43.05 10.70
CA ILE A 48 6.59 43.61 10.76
C ILE A 48 5.80 43.30 9.48
N ALA A 49 6.40 43.44 8.30
CA ALA A 49 5.75 43.09 7.03
C ALA A 49 5.44 41.59 6.94
N LEU A 50 6.36 40.73 7.38
CA LEU A 50 6.18 39.28 7.38
C LEU A 50 5.14 38.83 8.42
N THR A 51 5.11 39.47 9.60
CA THR A 51 4.13 39.23 10.65
C THR A 51 2.75 39.77 10.22
N ALA A 52 2.69 40.91 9.54
CA ALA A 52 1.45 41.43 8.95
C ALA A 52 0.92 40.50 7.86
N LEU A 53 1.76 40.02 6.94
CA LEU A 53 1.40 38.99 5.95
C LEU A 53 0.94 37.69 6.62
N PHE A 54 1.60 37.29 7.70
CA PHE A 54 1.21 36.12 8.49
C PHE A 54 -0.16 36.32 9.14
N PHE A 55 -0.42 37.48 9.74
CA PHE A 55 -1.68 37.80 10.38
C PHE A 55 -2.82 38.00 9.37
N THR A 56 -2.58 38.54 8.18
CA THR A 56 -3.63 38.73 7.16
C THR A 56 -4.02 37.44 6.45
N ILE A 57 -3.09 36.51 6.26
CA ILE A 57 -3.36 35.25 5.54
C ILE A 57 -3.67 34.11 6.52
N PHE A 58 -2.85 33.89 7.54
CA PHE A 58 -2.93 32.69 8.37
C PHE A 58 -3.84 32.84 9.59
N LEU A 59 -4.01 34.04 10.15
CA LEU A 59 -4.93 34.23 11.29
C LEU A 59 -6.40 34.00 10.90
N PRO A 60 -6.93 34.47 9.74
CA PRO A 60 -8.29 34.13 9.32
C PRO A 60 -8.45 32.63 9.08
N ILE A 61 -7.45 31.98 8.49
CA ILE A 61 -7.45 30.53 8.26
C ILE A 61 -7.43 29.77 9.59
N PHE A 62 -6.65 30.23 10.57
CA PHE A 62 -6.60 29.65 11.91
C PHE A 62 -7.91 29.83 12.66
N TRP A 63 -8.54 31.01 12.62
CA TRP A 63 -9.85 31.24 13.24
C TRP A 63 -10.95 30.42 12.57
N ILE A 64 -10.92 30.27 11.25
CA ILE A 64 -11.84 29.38 10.51
C ILE A 64 -11.60 27.93 10.94
N ALA A 65 -10.35 27.48 11.02
CA ALA A 65 -10.01 26.12 11.46
C ALA A 65 -10.33 25.85 12.94
N GLN A 66 -10.19 26.85 13.81
CA GLN A 66 -10.52 26.75 15.23
C GLN A 66 -12.04 26.71 15.45
N LYS A 67 -12.80 27.45 14.64
CA LYS A 67 -14.27 27.38 14.61
C LYS A 67 -14.78 26.03 14.10
N GLU A 68 -13.99 25.31 13.30
CA GLU A 68 -14.29 23.94 12.83
C GLU A 68 -13.85 22.83 13.79
N THR A 69 -12.92 23.06 14.72
CA THR A 69 -12.32 22.01 15.57
C THR A 69 -12.98 21.81 16.94
N HIS A 70 -13.86 22.71 17.37
CA HIS A 70 -14.58 22.58 18.64
C HIS A 70 -16.01 22.08 18.43
N LEU A 71 -16.21 20.75 18.33
CA LEU A 71 -17.55 20.15 18.43
C LEU A 71 -17.50 18.75 19.08
N PHE A 72 -18.24 18.64 20.17
CA PHE A 72 -18.31 17.55 21.13
C PHE A 72 -18.75 16.20 20.51
N LYS A 73 -18.13 15.10 20.99
CA LYS A 73 -18.63 13.73 20.84
C LYS A 73 -19.78 13.51 21.81
N LEU A 74 -21.00 13.40 21.30
CA LEU A 74 -22.16 12.92 22.05
C LEU A 74 -22.31 11.41 21.85
N VAL A 75 -22.17 10.67 22.94
CA VAL A 75 -22.51 9.26 23.04
C VAL A 75 -24.00 9.19 23.41
N MET A 76 -24.83 8.63 22.52
CA MET A 76 -26.25 8.40 22.79
C MET A 76 -26.45 7.03 23.46
N VAL A 77 -27.18 7.03 24.58
CA VAL A 77 -27.62 5.85 25.35
C VAL A 77 -28.91 5.27 24.74
N GLU A 78 -29.10 3.96 24.85
CA GLU A 78 -30.21 3.18 24.30
C GLU A 78 -31.50 3.27 25.12
N HIS A 79 -32.65 3.35 24.43
CA HIS A 79 -33.96 2.97 24.94
C HIS A 79 -34.63 2.01 23.95
N ASP A 80 -35.25 0.95 24.50
CA ASP A 80 -35.73 -0.27 23.83
C ASP A 80 -37.03 -0.11 23.01
N GLY A 81 -37.22 1.04 22.36
CA GLY A 81 -38.41 1.31 21.52
C GLY A 81 -38.28 2.50 20.55
N LEU A 82 -37.06 2.97 20.32
CA LEU A 82 -36.76 4.10 19.45
C LEU A 82 -36.79 3.69 17.96
N MET A 83 -37.71 4.28 17.19
CA MET A 83 -37.76 4.13 15.74
C MET A 83 -36.98 5.24 15.03
N ARG A 84 -36.06 4.88 14.13
CA ARG A 84 -35.28 5.85 13.34
C ARG A 84 -35.79 5.89 11.91
N LEU A 85 -36.23 7.08 11.49
CA LEU A 85 -36.70 7.32 10.14
C LEU A 85 -35.75 8.27 9.41
N PHE A 86 -35.12 7.79 8.35
CA PHE A 86 -34.32 8.64 7.45
C PHE A 86 -35.23 9.23 6.38
N TRP A 87 -35.40 10.54 6.40
CA TRP A 87 -36.32 11.27 5.54
C TRP A 87 -35.62 12.37 4.73
N PRO A 88 -35.70 12.35 3.39
CA PRO A 88 -35.09 13.40 2.56
C PRO A 88 -35.92 14.69 2.58
N THR A 89 -35.24 15.84 2.62
CA THR A 89 -35.86 17.16 2.77
C THR A 89 -36.55 17.69 1.51
N ASP A 90 -36.17 17.16 0.33
CA ASP A 90 -36.57 17.63 -0.99
C ASP A 90 -37.63 16.74 -1.69
N ILE A 91 -38.24 15.78 -0.98
CA ILE A 91 -39.37 15.00 -1.50
C ILE A 91 -40.52 15.92 -1.92
N ARG A 92 -41.18 15.58 -3.04
CA ARG A 92 -42.37 16.27 -3.50
C ARG A 92 -43.47 16.23 -2.43
N LYS A 93 -43.92 17.42 -2.01
CA LYS A 93 -45.03 17.57 -1.06
C LYS A 93 -46.34 17.60 -1.85
N SER A 94 -47.07 16.50 -1.82
CA SER A 94 -48.42 16.38 -2.37
C SER A 94 -49.39 16.14 -1.22
N ASP A 95 -50.60 16.70 -1.31
CA ASP A 95 -51.71 16.42 -0.39
C ASP A 95 -52.50 15.16 -0.82
N ARG A 96 -52.02 14.47 -1.86
CA ARG A 96 -52.70 13.31 -2.44
C ARG A 96 -52.33 12.05 -1.66
N PRO A 97 -53.23 11.05 -1.60
CA PRO A 97 -52.90 9.76 -1.03
C PRO A 97 -51.81 9.09 -1.85
N GLY A 98 -50.75 8.64 -1.17
CA GLY A 98 -49.58 8.06 -1.82
C GLY A 98 -48.96 6.91 -1.03
N VAL A 99 -48.08 6.15 -1.68
CA VAL A 99 -47.37 5.02 -1.09
C VAL A 99 -45.92 5.41 -0.83
N VAL A 100 -45.44 5.19 0.40
CA VAL A 100 -44.06 5.44 0.81
C VAL A 100 -43.21 4.22 0.48
N VAL A 101 -42.19 4.40 -0.36
CA VAL A 101 -41.30 3.33 -0.83
C VAL A 101 -39.86 3.55 -0.34
N GLY A 102 -39.20 2.46 0.08
CA GLY A 102 -37.79 2.52 0.46
C GLY A 102 -37.23 1.20 0.98
N TRP A 103 -36.28 1.28 1.91
CA TRP A 103 -35.64 0.11 2.51
C TRP A 103 -35.93 0.00 4.00
N ARG A 104 -36.09 -1.24 4.46
CA ARG A 104 -36.22 -1.59 5.87
C ARG A 104 -34.88 -2.16 6.33
N ASN A 105 -34.11 -1.37 7.09
CA ASN A 105 -32.79 -1.77 7.58
C ASN A 105 -32.87 -2.64 8.84
N SER A 106 -33.87 -2.38 9.69
CA SER A 106 -34.21 -3.15 10.90
C SER A 106 -35.73 -3.11 11.14
N THR A 107 -36.23 -3.76 12.18
CA THR A 107 -37.65 -3.71 12.57
C THR A 107 -38.13 -2.28 12.86
N LEU A 108 -37.23 -1.43 13.38
CA LEU A 108 -37.46 -0.03 13.77
C LEU A 108 -36.55 0.99 13.04
N ASP A 109 -35.70 0.56 12.09
CA ASP A 109 -34.87 1.45 11.27
C ASP A 109 -35.36 1.45 9.82
N VAL A 110 -35.91 2.57 9.37
CA VAL A 110 -36.58 2.70 8.07
C VAL A 110 -35.95 3.84 7.26
N PHE A 111 -35.69 3.58 5.98
CA PHE A 111 -35.10 4.54 5.04
C PHE A 111 -36.06 4.84 3.90
N VAL A 112 -36.53 6.08 3.81
CA VAL A 112 -37.48 6.53 2.79
C VAL A 112 -36.73 7.00 1.53
N VAL A 113 -37.13 6.50 0.37
CA VAL A 113 -36.55 6.85 -0.94
C VAL A 113 -37.47 7.79 -1.72
N ALA A 114 -38.75 7.45 -1.84
CA ALA A 114 -39.72 8.19 -2.65
C ALA A 114 -41.16 8.01 -2.13
N ILE A 115 -42.04 8.96 -2.50
CA ILE A 115 -43.49 8.87 -2.34
C ILE A 115 -44.12 8.78 -3.71
N LEU A 116 -44.95 7.76 -3.94
CA LEU A 116 -45.66 7.55 -5.20
C LEU A 116 -47.14 7.94 -5.03
N ASP A 117 -47.55 9.05 -5.64
CA ASP A 117 -48.92 9.56 -5.59
C ASP A 117 -49.89 8.71 -6.44
N ASP A 118 -51.14 8.57 -6.01
CA ASP A 118 -52.25 7.98 -6.78
C ASP A 118 -52.04 6.49 -7.17
N VAL A 119 -51.34 5.69 -6.34
CA VAL A 119 -51.10 4.24 -6.57
C VAL A 119 -51.46 3.41 -5.34
N ARG A 120 -51.93 2.17 -5.53
CA ARG A 120 -52.19 1.21 -4.44
C ARG A 120 -50.91 0.50 -3.99
N ALA A 121 -50.76 0.29 -2.67
CA ALA A 121 -49.58 -0.33 -2.07
C ALA A 121 -49.26 -1.75 -2.61
N GLN A 122 -50.28 -2.59 -2.80
CA GLN A 122 -50.13 -3.97 -3.27
C GLN A 122 -49.57 -4.05 -4.70
N ASP A 123 -50.04 -3.16 -5.59
CA ASP A 123 -49.58 -3.10 -6.97
C ASP A 123 -48.10 -2.66 -7.02
N VAL A 124 -47.73 -1.66 -6.21
CA VAL A 124 -46.34 -1.19 -6.10
C VAL A 124 -45.43 -2.30 -5.57
N GLU A 125 -45.83 -3.01 -4.52
CA GLU A 125 -45.02 -4.10 -3.96
C GLU A 125 -44.82 -5.25 -4.96
N PHE A 126 -45.87 -5.62 -5.69
CA PHE A 126 -45.80 -6.62 -6.76
C PHE A 126 -44.83 -6.20 -7.88
N HIS A 127 -44.92 -4.95 -8.33
CA HIS A 127 -44.05 -4.41 -9.37
C HIS A 127 -42.60 -4.19 -8.91
N LEU A 128 -42.36 -3.96 -7.62
CA LEU A 128 -41.02 -3.91 -7.03
C LEU A 128 -40.40 -5.32 -6.96
N LYS A 129 -41.17 -6.34 -6.55
CA LYS A 129 -40.73 -7.75 -6.53
C LYS A 129 -40.40 -8.28 -7.93
N LEU A 130 -41.19 -7.89 -8.94
CA LEU A 130 -40.95 -8.24 -10.35
C LEU A 130 -39.86 -7.41 -11.04
N GLY A 131 -39.32 -6.37 -10.38
CA GLY A 131 -38.30 -5.48 -10.96
C GLY A 131 -38.77 -4.65 -12.15
N THR A 132 -40.09 -4.55 -12.41
CA THR A 132 -40.65 -3.89 -13.60
C THR A 132 -40.37 -2.39 -13.62
N PHE A 133 -40.20 -1.78 -12.44
CA PHE A 133 -39.78 -0.38 -12.29
C PHE A 133 -38.38 -0.09 -12.85
N PHE A 134 -37.50 -1.10 -12.93
CA PHE A 134 -36.12 -0.96 -13.43
C PHE A 134 -35.95 -1.49 -14.86
N ARG A 135 -37.00 -2.00 -15.50
CA ARG A 135 -36.94 -2.55 -16.88
C ARG A 135 -36.54 -1.52 -17.95
N SER A 136 -36.75 -0.23 -17.69
CA SER A 136 -36.37 0.89 -18.56
C SER A 136 -35.17 1.70 -18.03
N ALA A 137 -34.52 1.21 -16.97
CA ALA A 137 -33.36 1.86 -16.39
C ALA A 137 -32.17 1.84 -17.37
N PRO A 138 -31.29 2.86 -17.34
CA PRO A 138 -30.13 2.93 -18.23
C PRO A 138 -29.09 1.82 -17.95
N HIS A 139 -29.07 1.25 -16.75
CA HIS A 139 -28.11 0.26 -16.28
C HIS A 139 -28.81 -0.77 -15.36
N SER A 140 -28.17 -1.91 -15.08
CA SER A 140 -28.75 -2.98 -14.25
C SER A 140 -28.96 -2.55 -12.79
N ALA A 141 -30.02 -3.05 -12.16
CA ALA A 141 -30.38 -2.75 -10.76
C ALA A 141 -29.64 -3.61 -9.73
N VAL A 142 -29.09 -4.76 -10.13
CA VAL A 142 -28.37 -5.73 -9.25
C VAL A 142 -27.27 -5.04 -8.43
N ARG A 143 -26.45 -4.23 -9.10
CA ARG A 143 -25.34 -3.51 -8.45
C ARG A 143 -25.81 -2.50 -7.38
N ILE A 144 -27.03 -1.98 -7.49
CA ILE A 144 -27.62 -1.07 -6.50
C ILE A 144 -27.91 -1.83 -5.20
N TYR A 145 -28.51 -3.01 -5.35
CA TYR A 145 -28.86 -3.92 -4.25
C TYR A 145 -27.62 -4.42 -3.52
N ASP A 146 -26.55 -4.78 -4.25
CA ASP A 146 -25.27 -5.20 -3.66
C ASP A 146 -24.62 -4.10 -2.80
N ILE A 147 -24.56 -2.87 -3.32
CA ILE A 147 -23.90 -1.73 -2.65
C ILE A 147 -24.73 -1.23 -1.45
N CYS A 148 -26.05 -1.27 -1.55
CA CYS A 148 -26.97 -0.91 -0.46
C CYS A 148 -27.14 -2.05 0.56
N GLY A 149 -26.73 -3.28 0.21
CA GLY A 149 -26.75 -4.46 1.07
C GLY A 149 -28.15 -5.03 1.35
N HIS A 150 -29.06 -4.92 0.37
CA HIS A 150 -30.46 -5.35 0.43
C HIS A 150 -30.89 -6.00 -0.88
N SER A 151 -31.67 -7.08 -0.83
CA SER A 151 -32.13 -7.83 -2.02
C SER A 151 -33.25 -7.15 -2.81
N SER A 152 -34.06 -6.31 -2.16
CA SER A 152 -35.21 -5.64 -2.80
C SER A 152 -35.62 -4.37 -2.05
N MET A 153 -36.39 -3.50 -2.71
CA MET A 153 -37.10 -2.38 -2.08
C MET A 153 -38.49 -2.84 -1.61
N HIS A 154 -38.98 -2.21 -0.54
CA HIS A 154 -40.28 -2.53 0.06
C HIS A 154 -41.17 -1.30 0.17
N VAL A 155 -42.47 -1.55 0.25
CA VAL A 155 -43.44 -0.54 0.68
C VAL A 155 -43.30 -0.38 2.19
N LEU A 156 -43.10 0.85 2.64
CA LEU A 156 -42.84 1.20 4.04
C LEU A 156 -44.09 1.74 4.74
N GLY A 157 -45.06 2.24 3.98
CA GLY A 157 -46.34 2.69 4.50
C GLY A 157 -47.09 3.61 3.53
N VAL A 158 -48.03 4.38 4.06
CA VAL A 158 -48.95 5.24 3.31
C VAL A 158 -48.81 6.69 3.72
N SER A 159 -49.03 7.60 2.77
CA SER A 159 -49.05 9.04 2.99
C SER A 159 -50.44 9.59 2.69
N ASN A 160 -50.94 10.47 3.56
CA ASN A 160 -52.22 11.21 3.41
C ASN A 160 -53.46 10.34 3.10
N GLY A 161 -53.46 9.06 3.51
CA GLY A 161 -54.57 8.12 3.31
C GLY A 161 -55.60 8.16 4.45
N ALA A 162 -56.90 8.04 4.11
CA ALA A 162 -58.02 8.24 5.03
C ALA A 162 -58.25 7.11 6.06
N ASN A 163 -57.69 5.91 5.88
CA ASN A 163 -57.93 4.76 6.76
C ASN A 163 -56.62 4.28 7.42
N ALA A 164 -56.31 4.80 8.61
CA ALA A 164 -55.15 4.38 9.41
C ALA A 164 -55.35 3.04 10.14
N GLU A 165 -56.60 2.56 10.24
CA GLU A 165 -56.97 1.38 11.06
C GLU A 165 -56.87 0.03 10.32
N ALA A 166 -56.81 0.03 8.98
CA ALA A 166 -56.75 -1.18 8.15
C ALA A 166 -55.33 -1.52 7.65
N VAL A 167 -54.32 -0.89 8.25
CA VAL A 167 -52.93 -0.90 7.79
C VAL A 167 -52.08 -1.74 8.75
N ASP A 168 -51.12 -2.52 8.22
CA ASP A 168 -50.20 -3.31 9.04
C ASP A 168 -49.59 -2.46 10.16
N PRO A 169 -49.56 -2.94 11.42
CA PRO A 169 -49.06 -2.16 12.58
C PRO A 169 -47.56 -1.83 12.53
N SER A 170 -46.86 -2.28 11.48
CA SER A 170 -45.44 -2.01 11.23
C SER A 170 -45.18 -0.97 10.12
N TRP A 171 -46.23 -0.44 9.47
CA TRP A 171 -46.11 0.59 8.44
C TRP A 171 -46.05 1.99 9.02
N VAL A 172 -45.38 2.88 8.30
CA VAL A 172 -45.21 4.28 8.65
C VAL A 172 -46.32 5.10 8.01
N CYS A 173 -47.16 5.76 8.83
CA CYS A 173 -48.18 6.68 8.35
C CYS A 173 -47.60 8.11 8.36
N ALA A 174 -47.37 8.68 7.17
CA ALA A 174 -46.79 10.02 7.02
C ALA A 174 -47.86 11.02 6.58
N THR A 175 -48.21 11.96 7.45
CA THR A 175 -49.08 13.09 7.12
C THR A 175 -48.20 14.27 6.68
N ILE A 176 -48.38 14.68 5.42
CA ILE A 176 -47.57 15.71 4.77
C ILE A 176 -48.48 16.88 4.43
N ASN A 177 -48.38 17.95 5.21
CA ASN A 177 -49.08 19.20 4.92
C ASN A 177 -48.17 20.11 4.08
N PRO A 178 -48.63 20.67 2.93
CA PRO A 178 -47.83 21.57 2.11
C PRO A 178 -47.32 22.82 2.86
N SER A 179 -48.00 23.25 3.93
CA SER A 179 -47.58 24.38 4.79
C SER A 179 -46.49 24.03 5.82
N SER A 180 -46.38 22.76 6.21
CA SER A 180 -45.39 22.32 7.20
C SER A 180 -44.02 22.05 6.56
N ARG A 181 -42.94 22.45 7.24
CA ARG A 181 -41.57 22.15 6.80
C ARG A 181 -41.19 20.68 7.02
N THR A 182 -41.83 19.98 7.96
CA THR A 182 -41.50 18.60 8.33
C THR A 182 -42.73 17.70 8.35
N PRO A 183 -42.64 16.44 7.91
CA PRO A 183 -43.75 15.50 7.95
C PRO A 183 -44.04 15.10 9.41
N THR A 184 -45.32 14.98 9.74
CA THR A 184 -45.78 14.35 10.98
C THR A 184 -45.92 12.86 10.73
N ILE A 185 -45.28 12.04 11.56
CA ILE A 185 -45.18 10.59 11.36
C ILE A 185 -45.77 9.87 12.56
N THR A 186 -46.67 8.93 12.31
CA THR A 186 -47.24 8.05 13.32
C THR A 186 -46.95 6.58 12.99
N CYS A 187 -46.63 5.77 14.01
CA CYS A 187 -46.38 4.35 13.88
C CYS A 187 -46.86 3.63 15.15
N ALA A 188 -47.73 2.62 15.00
CA ALA A 188 -48.37 1.94 16.12
C ALA A 188 -47.40 1.10 16.99
N LYS A 189 -46.19 0.79 16.49
CA LYS A 189 -45.21 -0.10 17.14
C LYS A 189 -44.05 0.64 17.84
N ALA A 190 -43.95 1.97 17.71
CA ALA A 190 -42.82 2.76 18.21
C ALA A 190 -43.20 3.60 19.44
N SER A 191 -42.39 3.57 20.50
CA SER A 191 -42.60 4.39 21.70
C SER A 191 -42.02 5.80 21.58
N SER A 192 -40.99 5.97 20.76
CA SER A 192 -40.39 7.28 20.42
C SER A 192 -39.84 7.25 19.00
N ILE A 193 -39.93 8.39 18.30
CA ILE A 193 -39.54 8.50 16.88
C ILE A 193 -38.37 9.48 16.75
N GLN A 194 -37.34 9.09 16.03
CA GLN A 194 -36.20 9.91 15.67
C GLN A 194 -36.21 10.15 14.16
N LEU A 195 -36.55 11.38 13.77
CA LEU A 195 -36.59 11.81 12.38
C LEU A 195 -35.23 12.38 11.99
N ILE A 196 -34.51 11.67 11.12
CA ILE A 196 -33.21 12.08 10.58
C ILE A 196 -33.43 12.66 9.19
N LEU A 197 -33.42 13.99 9.12
CA LEU A 197 -33.55 14.76 7.89
C LEU A 197 -32.20 14.82 7.16
N TYR A 198 -32.19 14.60 5.85
CA TYR A 198 -30.99 14.72 5.04
C TYR A 198 -31.27 15.38 3.68
N ASP A 199 -30.28 16.12 3.16
CA ASP A 199 -30.35 16.67 1.81
C ASP A 199 -29.82 15.64 0.82
N ARG A 200 -30.60 15.31 -0.22
CA ARG A 200 -30.18 14.34 -1.23
C ARG A 200 -29.04 14.90 -2.11
N PRO A 201 -27.93 14.15 -2.29
CA PRO A 201 -26.86 14.60 -3.17
C PRO A 201 -27.26 14.45 -4.64
N HIS A 202 -26.92 15.46 -5.47
CA HIS A 202 -27.16 15.39 -6.91
C HIS A 202 -26.02 14.70 -7.68
N PRO A 203 -26.26 13.52 -8.29
CA PRO A 203 -25.23 12.75 -8.99
C PRO A 203 -24.80 13.39 -10.32
N LYS A 204 -25.70 14.13 -10.99
CA LYS A 204 -25.36 14.93 -12.20
C LYS A 204 -24.33 16.02 -11.90
N HIS A 205 -24.31 16.53 -10.66
CA HIS A 205 -23.32 17.50 -10.18
C HIS A 205 -22.14 16.84 -9.46
N MET A 206 -22.06 15.50 -9.44
CA MET A 206 -21.03 14.72 -8.73
C MET A 206 -20.98 14.98 -7.22
N GLN A 207 -22.11 15.34 -6.62
CA GLN A 207 -22.22 15.47 -5.18
C GLN A 207 -22.42 14.08 -4.57
N TYR A 208 -21.78 13.83 -3.43
CA TYR A 208 -21.97 12.59 -2.66
C TYR A 208 -21.53 12.78 -1.22
N ILE A 209 -22.02 11.89 -0.34
CA ILE A 209 -21.71 11.86 1.08
C ILE A 209 -20.81 10.65 1.37
N SER A 210 -19.80 10.85 2.22
CA SER A 210 -18.86 9.82 2.63
C SER A 210 -18.54 9.93 4.12
N LEU A 211 -18.28 8.79 4.77
CA LEU A 211 -17.79 8.73 6.14
C LEU A 211 -16.33 9.14 6.26
N ALA A 212 -15.53 8.77 5.27
CA ALA A 212 -14.12 9.07 5.20
C ALA A 212 -13.89 10.27 4.26
N PRO A 213 -12.89 11.12 4.57
CA PRO A 213 -12.51 12.19 3.67
C PRO A 213 -12.07 11.63 2.31
N ILE A 214 -12.42 12.33 1.24
CA ILE A 214 -11.98 11.98 -0.10
C ILE A 214 -10.44 12.02 -0.19
N ALA A 215 -9.83 10.92 -0.63
CA ALA A 215 -8.39 10.87 -0.90
C ALA A 215 -8.08 11.59 -2.22
N LEU A 216 -7.39 12.75 -2.12
CA LEU A 216 -6.96 13.52 -3.29
C LEU A 216 -5.69 12.94 -3.95
N ALA A 217 -4.85 12.26 -3.19
CA ALA A 217 -3.70 11.53 -3.71
C ALA A 217 -4.00 10.03 -3.82
N LEU A 218 -3.24 9.30 -4.63
CA LEU A 218 -3.26 7.83 -4.55
C LEU A 218 -2.81 7.47 -3.15
N GLY A 219 -3.69 6.78 -2.41
CA GLY A 219 -3.35 6.25 -1.10
C GLY A 219 -2.12 5.38 -1.28
N ASP A 220 -0.99 5.88 -0.80
CA ASP A 220 0.26 5.16 -0.87
C ASP A 220 0.12 4.00 0.13
N LYS A 221 -0.27 2.83 -0.36
CA LYS A 221 -0.20 1.59 0.44
C LYS A 221 1.26 1.30 0.87
N GLY A 222 2.24 2.11 0.45
CA GLY A 222 3.61 2.14 0.94
C GLY A 222 4.01 3.31 1.87
N SER A 223 3.22 4.37 2.11
CA SER A 223 3.70 5.57 2.86
C SER A 223 3.41 5.60 4.36
N LEU A 224 3.56 4.47 5.06
CA LEU A 224 3.86 4.49 6.51
C LEU A 224 5.34 4.18 6.77
N ILE A 225 6.21 4.50 5.81
CA ILE A 225 7.67 4.43 5.97
C ILE A 225 8.17 5.82 6.39
N ASP A 226 8.42 5.93 7.69
CA ASP A 226 8.97 7.08 8.41
C ASP A 226 10.50 7.17 8.21
N ASP A 227 10.92 8.17 7.45
CA ASP A 227 11.94 9.18 7.80
C ASP A 227 13.22 8.74 8.58
N GLY A 228 14.20 8.19 7.84
CA GLY A 228 15.57 8.74 7.76
C GLY A 228 16.70 8.20 8.67
N LYS A 229 17.68 7.51 8.05
CA LYS A 229 19.07 8.00 7.89
C LYS A 229 19.85 7.24 6.80
N VAL A 230 20.43 7.97 5.86
CA VAL A 230 21.46 7.48 4.93
C VAL A 230 22.80 8.01 5.43
N ASP A 231 23.73 7.11 5.72
CA ASP A 231 25.12 7.14 5.23
C ASP A 231 25.72 5.72 5.31
N GLU A 232 26.25 5.29 4.17
CA GLU A 232 26.92 4.03 3.77
C GLU A 232 26.08 2.74 3.52
N PRO A 233 26.32 2.02 2.39
CA PRO A 233 25.25 1.28 1.71
C PRO A 233 24.98 -0.16 2.19
N ASP A 234 25.91 -0.86 2.83
CA ASP A 234 25.77 -2.33 2.93
C ASP A 234 25.62 -2.91 4.36
N VAL A 235 25.86 -2.15 5.43
CA VAL A 235 25.83 -2.66 6.82
C VAL A 235 24.55 -2.26 7.58
N ILE A 236 23.88 -1.19 7.17
CA ILE A 236 22.73 -0.61 7.89
C ILE A 236 21.39 -1.19 7.44
N GLU A 237 21.29 -1.81 6.25
CA GLU A 237 20.05 -2.40 5.74
C GLU A 237 19.54 -3.56 6.63
N GLN A 238 20.48 -4.33 7.22
CA GLN A 238 20.18 -5.36 8.21
C GLN A 238 19.74 -4.78 9.57
N GLN A 239 20.33 -3.66 10.00
CA GLN A 239 19.97 -2.97 11.26
C GLN A 239 18.65 -2.19 11.16
N GLU A 240 18.33 -1.59 10.01
CA GLU A 240 17.05 -0.94 9.74
C GLU A 240 15.91 -1.94 9.58
N GLY A 241 16.17 -3.10 8.97
CA GLY A 241 15.24 -4.23 8.96
C GLY A 241 14.87 -4.66 10.38
N ALA A 242 15.89 -4.86 11.23
CA ALA A 242 15.70 -5.19 12.64
C ALA A 242 14.92 -4.10 13.41
N ALA A 243 15.20 -2.82 13.18
CA ALA A 243 14.47 -1.71 13.81
C ALA A 243 13.00 -1.61 13.34
N ARG A 244 12.73 -1.91 12.06
CA ARG A 244 11.36 -1.98 11.51
C ARG A 244 10.59 -3.15 12.10
N ASP A 245 11.24 -4.30 12.30
CA ASP A 245 10.64 -5.45 12.94
C ASP A 245 10.38 -5.19 14.43
N ILE A 246 11.29 -4.48 15.13
CA ILE A 246 11.07 -4.03 16.51
C ILE A 246 9.89 -3.06 16.58
N ARG A 247 9.78 -2.08 15.67
CA ARG A 247 8.64 -1.14 15.65
C ARG A 247 7.34 -1.83 15.26
N ARG A 248 7.35 -2.82 14.37
CA ARG A 248 6.18 -3.63 14.00
C ARG A 248 5.73 -4.48 15.18
N LYS A 249 6.67 -5.14 15.86
CA LYS A 249 6.44 -5.84 17.14
C LYS A 249 5.96 -4.90 18.23
N LEU A 250 6.47 -3.66 18.31
CA LEU A 250 6.03 -2.65 19.28
C LEU A 250 4.62 -2.16 18.97
N VAL A 251 4.26 -1.99 17.69
CA VAL A 251 2.91 -1.63 17.26
C VAL A 251 1.94 -2.79 17.49
N GLU A 252 2.35 -4.05 17.26
CA GLU A 252 1.57 -5.23 17.63
C GLU A 252 1.42 -5.37 19.13
N LYS A 253 2.48 -5.12 19.90
CA LYS A 253 2.44 -5.08 21.36
C LYS A 253 1.56 -3.93 21.86
N LEU A 254 1.63 -2.74 21.24
CA LEU A 254 0.72 -1.64 21.53
C LEU A 254 -0.72 -1.96 21.13
N LYS A 255 -0.97 -2.70 20.03
CA LYS A 255 -2.31 -3.19 19.67
C LYS A 255 -2.83 -4.22 20.67
N GLN A 256 -1.94 -5.01 21.27
CA GLN A 256 -2.27 -5.95 22.34
C GLN A 256 -2.49 -5.24 23.69
N HIS A 257 -1.85 -4.08 23.91
CA HIS A 257 -1.92 -3.30 25.16
C HIS A 257 -2.90 -2.11 25.11
N SER A 258 -3.37 -1.68 23.93
CA SER A 258 -4.37 -0.64 23.78
C SER A 258 -5.77 -1.27 23.69
N ILE A 259 -6.58 -1.02 24.71
CA ILE A 259 -8.03 -1.32 24.70
C ILE A 259 -8.70 -0.25 23.84
N SER A 260 -8.42 -0.22 22.53
CA SER A 260 -8.98 0.79 21.65
C SER A 260 -9.08 0.33 20.20
N ASN A 261 -9.52 -0.91 19.99
CA ASN A 261 -10.29 -1.23 18.80
C ASN A 261 -11.65 -1.71 19.26
N ARG A 262 -12.58 -0.76 19.43
CA ARG A 262 -14.00 -1.10 19.50
C ARG A 262 -14.30 -1.89 18.23
N VAL A 263 -14.64 -3.17 18.35
CA VAL A 263 -15.15 -3.95 17.21
C VAL A 263 -16.33 -3.16 16.67
N PRO A 264 -16.31 -2.76 15.37
CA PRO A 264 -17.35 -1.91 14.83
C PRO A 264 -18.70 -2.57 15.08
N SER A 265 -19.55 -1.87 15.83
CA SER A 265 -20.87 -2.37 16.22
C SER A 265 -21.69 -2.66 14.96
N ALA A 266 -22.71 -3.52 15.04
CA ALA A 266 -23.65 -3.73 13.95
C ALA A 266 -24.21 -2.38 13.41
N ARG A 267 -24.35 -1.38 14.29
CA ARG A 267 -24.72 0.00 13.95
C ARG A 267 -23.66 0.76 13.14
N ASP A 268 -22.38 0.62 13.47
CA ASP A 268 -21.28 1.26 12.74
C ASP A 268 -21.16 0.67 11.32
N ARG A 269 -21.46 -0.63 11.17
CA ARG A 269 -21.56 -1.30 9.86
C ARG A 269 -22.80 -0.86 9.08
N ALA A 270 -23.93 -0.64 9.76
CA ALA A 270 -25.17 -0.17 9.15
C ALA A 270 -25.07 1.27 8.63
N LEU A 271 -24.33 2.15 9.32
CA LEU A 271 -24.14 3.55 8.91
C LEU A 271 -23.54 3.67 7.50
N ARG A 272 -22.59 2.79 7.15
CA ARG A 272 -22.00 2.76 5.80
C ARG A 272 -23.03 2.36 4.74
N LYS A 273 -23.91 1.40 5.05
CA LYS A 273 -25.03 1.02 4.17
C LYS A 273 -26.03 2.17 4.00
N ILE A 274 -26.37 2.86 5.08
CA ILE A 274 -27.29 4.01 5.06
C ILE A 274 -26.75 5.15 4.20
N ILE A 275 -25.45 5.45 4.27
CA ILE A 275 -24.85 6.51 3.43
C ILE A 275 -24.83 6.12 1.96
N ASN A 276 -24.62 4.85 1.65
CA ASN A 276 -24.82 4.36 0.29
C ASN A 276 -26.29 4.56 -0.13
N GLN A 277 -27.27 4.22 0.70
CA GLN A 277 -28.69 4.47 0.40
C GLN A 277 -28.98 5.96 0.14
N VAL A 278 -28.40 6.88 0.93
CA VAL A 278 -28.50 8.34 0.72
C VAL A 278 -27.95 8.75 -0.64
N ASN A 279 -26.76 8.27 -1.02
CA ASN A 279 -26.12 8.62 -2.29
C ASN A 279 -26.93 8.18 -3.53
N TRP A 280 -27.70 7.10 -3.41
CA TRP A 280 -28.50 6.54 -4.51
C TRP A 280 -29.94 7.05 -4.53
N SER A 281 -30.45 7.58 -3.41
CA SER A 281 -31.85 7.98 -3.21
C SER A 281 -32.42 8.85 -4.34
N TRP A 282 -31.64 9.81 -4.85
CA TRP A 282 -32.09 10.72 -5.91
C TRP A 282 -32.28 10.04 -7.27
N GLU A 283 -31.31 9.23 -7.74
CA GLU A 283 -31.47 8.53 -9.04
C GLU A 283 -32.61 7.52 -8.97
N LEU A 284 -32.75 6.86 -7.82
CA LEU A 284 -33.79 5.87 -7.58
C LEU A 284 -35.17 6.50 -7.63
N GLU A 285 -35.40 7.61 -6.93
CA GLU A 285 -36.66 8.35 -7.03
C GLU A 285 -36.95 8.77 -8.48
N GLN A 286 -35.97 9.31 -9.22
CA GLN A 286 -36.18 9.70 -10.61
C GLN A 286 -36.58 8.50 -11.49
N THR A 287 -35.96 7.34 -11.28
CA THR A 287 -36.30 6.12 -12.04
C THR A 287 -37.67 5.58 -11.67
N LEU A 288 -38.04 5.59 -10.39
CA LEU A 288 -39.35 5.19 -9.92
C LEU A 288 -40.41 6.12 -10.51
N GLN A 289 -40.30 7.42 -10.29
CA GLN A 289 -41.24 8.45 -10.76
C GLN A 289 -41.44 8.43 -12.29
N LYS A 290 -40.37 8.23 -13.06
CA LYS A 290 -40.45 8.13 -14.53
C LYS A 290 -41.27 6.91 -15.00
N ASN A 291 -41.31 5.85 -14.19
CA ASN A 291 -41.99 4.60 -14.51
C ASN A 291 -43.35 4.44 -13.80
N VAL A 292 -43.70 5.31 -12.85
CA VAL A 292 -45.04 5.33 -12.21
C VAL A 292 -46.15 5.44 -13.25
N GLY A 293 -46.00 6.32 -14.24
CA GLY A 293 -47.01 6.51 -15.30
C GLY A 293 -47.19 5.30 -16.24
N ARG A 294 -46.39 4.23 -16.09
CA ARG A 294 -46.54 2.96 -16.83
C ARG A 294 -47.38 1.93 -16.08
N LEU A 295 -47.79 2.23 -14.85
CA LEU A 295 -48.67 1.39 -14.03
C LEU A 295 -50.15 1.56 -14.42
N GLY A 296 -50.49 2.54 -15.26
CA GLY A 296 -51.83 2.78 -15.78
C GLY A 296 -52.04 2.33 -17.24
N ALA A 297 -53.27 1.93 -17.58
CA ALA A 297 -53.67 1.63 -18.95
C ALA A 297 -53.65 2.91 -19.81
N ARG A 298 -52.85 2.92 -20.88
CA ARG A 298 -52.78 4.04 -21.84
C ARG A 298 -54.02 4.05 -22.75
N PRO A 299 -54.81 5.14 -22.82
CA PRO A 299 -55.67 5.36 -23.98
C PRO A 299 -54.82 5.94 -25.11
N LYS A 300 -54.75 5.23 -26.25
CA LYS A 300 -54.11 5.75 -27.47
C LYS A 300 -55.00 6.87 -28.05
N ARG A 301 -54.57 8.12 -27.95
CA ARG A 301 -55.15 9.24 -28.71
C ARG A 301 -54.59 9.20 -30.14
N SER A 302 -55.46 9.13 -31.15
CA SER A 302 -55.08 9.20 -32.56
C SER A 302 -54.68 10.63 -32.95
N LEU A 303 -53.54 10.76 -33.64
CA LEU A 303 -52.96 12.03 -34.11
C LEU A 303 -53.76 12.63 -35.27
N SER A 304 -53.71 13.96 -35.40
CA SER A 304 -54.41 14.71 -36.45
C SER A 304 -53.63 14.75 -37.78
N VAL A 305 -54.35 14.93 -38.89
CA VAL A 305 -53.81 14.82 -40.27
C VAL A 305 -52.73 15.89 -40.58
N SER A 306 -52.76 17.06 -39.92
CA SER A 306 -51.71 18.08 -40.07
C SER A 306 -50.43 17.76 -39.28
N GLU A 307 -50.55 17.05 -38.15
CA GLU A 307 -49.41 16.48 -37.41
C GLU A 307 -48.71 15.39 -38.22
N GLN A 308 -49.45 14.58 -38.97
CA GLN A 308 -48.92 13.52 -39.83
C GLN A 308 -48.06 14.04 -40.99
N VAL A 309 -48.44 15.18 -41.60
CA VAL A 309 -47.69 15.78 -42.71
C VAL A 309 -46.42 16.48 -42.21
N MET A 310 -46.48 17.15 -41.05
CA MET A 310 -45.31 17.74 -40.39
C MET A 310 -44.33 16.67 -39.89
N GLU A 311 -44.83 15.52 -39.42
CA GLU A 311 -43.99 14.35 -39.11
C GLU A 311 -43.27 13.85 -40.36
N SER A 312 -43.95 13.71 -41.50
CA SER A 312 -43.38 13.17 -42.76
C SER A 312 -42.14 13.95 -43.26
N ALA A 313 -42.19 15.28 -43.22
CA ALA A 313 -41.09 16.15 -43.62
C ALA A 313 -39.93 16.12 -42.60
N SER A 314 -40.24 16.03 -41.31
CA SER A 314 -39.23 15.85 -40.26
C SER A 314 -38.53 14.48 -40.35
N THR A 315 -39.24 13.43 -40.76
CA THR A 315 -38.67 12.08 -40.97
C THR A 315 -37.69 12.03 -42.12
N MET A 316 -37.92 12.71 -43.25
CA MET A 316 -36.99 12.70 -44.38
C MET A 316 -35.68 13.43 -44.05
N ARG A 317 -35.76 14.59 -43.38
CA ARG A 317 -34.58 15.29 -42.86
C ARG A 317 -33.82 14.44 -41.83
N ASN A 318 -34.55 13.80 -40.92
CA ASN A 318 -33.95 12.91 -39.92
C ASN A 318 -33.34 11.65 -40.56
N TYR A 319 -33.87 11.19 -41.70
CA TYR A 319 -33.32 10.06 -42.47
C TYR A 319 -31.98 10.41 -43.13
N ILE A 320 -31.87 11.57 -43.78
CA ILE A 320 -30.61 12.03 -44.40
C ILE A 320 -29.56 12.31 -43.33
N LEU A 321 -29.92 13.02 -42.25
CA LEU A 321 -29.04 13.23 -41.10
C LEU A 321 -28.62 11.90 -40.47
N ARG A 322 -29.52 10.92 -40.40
CA ARG A 322 -29.21 9.56 -39.93
C ARG A 322 -28.21 8.87 -40.86
N GLN A 323 -28.37 8.96 -42.18
CA GLN A 323 -27.48 8.29 -43.13
C GLN A 323 -26.06 8.89 -43.08
N LEU A 324 -25.95 10.23 -42.99
CA LEU A 324 -24.68 10.92 -42.75
C LEU A 324 -24.06 10.56 -41.39
N TRP A 325 -24.87 10.54 -40.33
CA TRP A 325 -24.43 10.13 -39.00
C TRP A 325 -23.96 8.68 -38.95
N THR A 326 -24.64 7.80 -39.68
CA THR A 326 -24.30 6.37 -39.78
C THR A 326 -23.00 6.20 -40.55
N PHE A 327 -22.81 6.90 -41.66
CA PHE A 327 -21.53 6.92 -42.39
C PHE A 327 -20.38 7.42 -41.51
N PHE A 328 -20.59 8.52 -40.79
CA PHE A 328 -19.62 9.06 -39.85
C PHE A 328 -19.27 8.05 -38.75
N TYR A 329 -20.27 7.42 -38.12
CA TYR A 329 -20.05 6.52 -36.98
C TYR A 329 -19.50 5.14 -37.37
N VAL A 330 -19.87 4.63 -38.55
CA VAL A 330 -19.48 3.29 -39.02
C VAL A 330 -18.12 3.29 -39.72
N TYR A 331 -17.79 4.33 -40.49
CA TYR A 331 -16.56 4.35 -41.30
C TYR A 331 -15.53 5.37 -40.82
N LEU A 332 -15.92 6.64 -40.65
CA LEU A 332 -14.97 7.72 -40.36
C LEU A 332 -14.47 7.72 -38.91
N PHE A 333 -15.38 7.55 -37.94
CA PHE A 333 -15.04 7.53 -36.52
C PHE A 333 -14.10 6.37 -36.12
N PRO A 334 -14.32 5.09 -36.53
CA PRO A 334 -13.43 4.01 -36.15
C PRO A 334 -12.06 4.08 -36.83
N THR A 335 -11.97 4.62 -38.05
CA THR A 335 -10.68 4.83 -38.73
C THR A 335 -9.85 5.92 -38.05
N ILE A 336 -10.46 7.08 -37.76
CA ILE A 336 -9.82 8.15 -36.97
C ILE A 336 -9.40 7.61 -35.59
N ARG A 337 -10.27 6.85 -34.92
CA ARG A 337 -9.98 6.24 -33.62
C ARG A 337 -8.78 5.30 -33.70
N ARG A 338 -8.71 4.42 -34.70
CA ARG A 338 -7.58 3.48 -34.87
C ARG A 338 -6.27 4.21 -35.13
N LEU A 339 -6.26 5.22 -36.02
CA LEU A 339 -5.08 6.05 -36.28
C LEU A 339 -4.61 6.78 -35.01
N PHE A 340 -5.55 7.35 -34.24
CA PHE A 340 -5.25 8.01 -32.98
C PHE A 340 -4.64 7.05 -31.94
N ILE A 341 -5.17 5.83 -31.82
CA ILE A 341 -4.63 4.81 -30.90
C ILE A 341 -3.22 4.39 -31.31
N LEU A 342 -2.97 4.17 -32.61
CA LEU A 342 -1.63 3.83 -33.11
C LEU A 342 -0.61 4.92 -32.82
N PHE A 343 -0.98 6.19 -33.06
CA PHE A 343 -0.15 7.34 -32.70
C PHE A 343 0.18 7.38 -31.20
N LEU A 344 -0.83 7.18 -30.36
CA LEU A 344 -0.69 7.16 -28.90
C LEU A 344 0.22 6.02 -28.43
N MET A 345 0.16 4.85 -29.06
CA MET A 345 1.06 3.72 -28.78
C MET A 345 2.49 4.00 -29.21
N GLY A 346 2.70 4.58 -30.40
CA GLY A 346 4.03 4.98 -30.87
C GLY A 346 4.69 5.98 -29.92
N HIS A 347 3.95 7.00 -29.49
CA HIS A 347 4.42 7.95 -28.49
C HIS A 347 4.74 7.27 -27.15
N ARG A 348 3.92 6.31 -26.69
CA ARG A 348 4.18 5.56 -25.45
C ARG A 348 5.46 4.74 -25.51
N MET A 349 5.79 4.13 -26.65
CA MET A 349 7.04 3.40 -26.83
C MET A 349 8.25 4.34 -26.76
N ALA A 350 8.18 5.50 -27.44
CA ALA A 350 9.23 6.52 -27.36
C ALA A 350 9.41 7.04 -25.93
N ALA A 351 8.31 7.23 -25.21
CA ALA A 351 8.32 7.63 -23.81
C ALA A 351 8.99 6.59 -22.90
N GLU A 352 8.69 5.30 -23.05
CA GLU A 352 9.37 4.25 -22.28
C GLU A 352 10.87 4.21 -22.58
N MET A 353 11.28 4.39 -23.84
CA MET A 353 12.70 4.45 -24.19
C MET A 353 13.43 5.60 -23.48
N LEU A 354 12.80 6.77 -23.42
CA LEU A 354 13.38 7.94 -22.73
C LEU A 354 13.37 7.76 -21.20
N LEU A 355 12.34 7.14 -20.61
CA LEU A 355 12.33 6.79 -19.19
C LEU A 355 13.48 5.84 -18.82
N MET A 356 13.75 4.84 -19.66
CA MET A 356 14.88 3.92 -19.46
C MET A 356 16.22 4.66 -19.49
N LEU A 357 16.37 5.65 -20.38
CA LEU A 357 17.56 6.49 -20.45
C LEU A 357 17.73 7.34 -19.19
N LEU A 358 16.65 7.94 -18.66
CA LEU A 358 16.69 8.76 -17.44
C LEU A 358 16.96 7.93 -16.17
N GLU A 359 16.53 6.67 -16.16
CA GLU A 359 16.75 5.71 -15.08
C GLU A 359 18.09 4.95 -15.18
N PHE A 360 18.85 5.18 -16.24
CA PHE A 360 20.13 4.54 -16.45
C PHE A 360 21.08 4.81 -15.28
N ARG A 361 21.69 3.73 -14.76
CA ARG A 361 22.69 3.78 -13.69
C ARG A 361 24.01 3.24 -14.24
N ILE A 362 25.07 4.02 -14.13
CA ILE A 362 26.41 3.66 -14.62
C ILE A 362 26.97 2.44 -13.86
N LYS A 363 26.66 2.31 -12.56
CA LYS A 363 26.99 1.15 -11.70
C LYS A 363 25.87 0.91 -10.69
N PRO A 364 25.63 -0.35 -10.25
CA PRO A 364 24.72 -0.63 -9.15
C PRO A 364 25.21 0.12 -7.89
N GLY A 365 24.38 1.02 -7.35
CA GLY A 365 24.69 1.87 -6.20
C GLY A 365 24.84 3.37 -6.49
N TYR A 366 25.04 3.78 -7.75
CA TYR A 366 25.15 5.19 -8.12
C TYR A 366 23.78 5.85 -8.34
N ALA A 367 23.71 7.16 -8.11
CA ALA A 367 22.52 7.99 -8.38
C ALA A 367 22.15 7.95 -9.86
N ALA A 368 20.85 7.82 -10.17
CA ALA A 368 20.36 7.88 -11.55
C ALA A 368 20.42 9.33 -12.07
N LEU A 369 20.35 9.54 -13.38
CA LEU A 369 20.42 10.89 -13.96
C LEU A 369 19.34 11.83 -13.40
N LYS A 370 18.13 11.30 -13.18
CA LYS A 370 17.02 11.97 -12.49
C LYS A 370 17.30 12.39 -11.04
N ASP A 371 18.20 11.71 -10.36
CA ASP A 371 18.57 12.01 -8.97
C ASP A 371 19.63 13.13 -8.90
N VAL A 372 20.31 13.41 -10.01
CA VAL A 372 21.37 14.43 -10.10
C VAL A 372 20.81 15.76 -10.61
N SER A 373 19.97 15.72 -11.65
CA SER A 373 19.49 16.88 -12.39
C SER A 373 17.98 17.14 -12.19
N ALA A 374 17.61 18.38 -11.89
CA ALA A 374 16.20 18.79 -11.77
C ALA A 374 15.47 18.69 -13.12
N THR A 375 16.16 18.97 -14.23
CA THR A 375 15.56 18.89 -15.58
C THR A 375 15.24 17.46 -16.00
N ALA A 376 16.19 16.54 -15.80
CA ALA A 376 15.99 15.11 -16.07
C ALA A 376 14.75 14.58 -15.33
N GLN A 377 14.59 14.99 -14.08
CA GLN A 377 13.43 14.65 -13.27
C GLN A 377 12.13 15.31 -13.77
N GLN A 378 12.15 16.59 -14.15
CA GLN A 378 10.96 17.24 -14.67
C GLN A 378 10.47 16.59 -15.96
N ILE A 379 11.39 16.19 -16.83
CA ILE A 379 11.09 15.42 -18.04
C ILE A 379 10.46 14.07 -17.67
N GLU A 380 11.04 13.34 -16.71
CA GLU A 380 10.48 12.07 -16.24
C GLU A 380 9.04 12.23 -15.73
N ILE A 381 8.76 13.23 -14.89
CA ILE A 381 7.42 13.46 -14.34
C ILE A 381 6.42 13.74 -15.46
N ARG A 382 6.76 14.62 -16.41
CA ARG A 382 5.89 14.94 -17.56
C ARG A 382 5.64 13.71 -18.43
N LEU A 383 6.66 12.89 -18.63
CA LEU A 383 6.57 11.67 -19.41
C LEU A 383 5.68 10.63 -18.74
N GLN A 384 5.83 10.44 -17.42
CA GLN A 384 4.97 9.56 -16.63
C GLN A 384 3.51 10.03 -16.61
N GLN A 385 3.27 11.35 -16.46
CA GLN A 385 1.92 11.94 -16.54
C GLN A 385 1.27 11.65 -17.89
N PHE A 386 1.99 11.90 -18.99
CA PHE A 386 1.50 11.65 -20.34
C PHE A 386 1.20 10.16 -20.58
N CYS A 387 2.02 9.28 -20.02
CA CYS A 387 1.82 7.83 -20.13
C CYS A 387 0.65 7.30 -19.29
N TYR A 388 0.29 8.00 -18.22
CA TYR A 388 -0.81 7.60 -17.33
C TYR A 388 -2.17 8.14 -17.78
N TRP A 389 -2.22 9.30 -18.44
CA TRP A 389 -3.47 9.90 -18.93
C TRP A 389 -4.36 8.98 -19.78
N PRO A 390 -3.85 8.18 -20.74
CA PRO A 390 -4.68 7.26 -21.52
C PRO A 390 -5.36 6.20 -20.64
N MET A 391 -4.64 5.72 -19.62
CA MET A 391 -5.16 4.75 -18.66
C MET A 391 -6.27 5.37 -17.79
N GLN A 392 -6.03 6.56 -17.24
CA GLN A 392 -7.05 7.31 -16.48
C GLN A 392 -8.27 7.66 -17.34
N TYR A 393 -8.05 8.02 -18.61
CA TYR A 393 -9.15 8.32 -19.52
C TYR A 393 -10.01 7.08 -19.79
N SER A 394 -9.39 5.90 -19.93
CA SER A 394 -10.14 4.65 -20.10
C SER A 394 -11.02 4.35 -18.87
N THR A 395 -10.50 4.51 -17.64
CA THR A 395 -11.31 4.30 -16.43
C THR A 395 -12.46 5.32 -16.31
N LEU A 396 -12.23 6.57 -16.72
CA LEU A 396 -13.29 7.59 -16.79
C LEU A 396 -14.33 7.31 -17.88
N ARG A 397 -13.93 6.69 -18.99
CA ARG A 397 -14.86 6.25 -20.03
C ARG A 397 -15.74 5.11 -19.54
N GLN A 398 -15.16 4.15 -18.81
CA GLN A 398 -15.92 3.06 -18.16
C GLN A 398 -16.90 3.59 -17.11
N ARG A 399 -16.60 4.69 -16.42
CA ARG A 399 -17.54 5.35 -15.51
C ARG A 399 -18.85 5.75 -16.21
N LYS A 400 -18.79 6.28 -17.43
CA LYS A 400 -20.00 6.69 -18.19
C LYS A 400 -20.92 5.51 -18.55
N LEU A 401 -20.44 4.27 -18.41
CA LEU A 401 -21.23 3.05 -18.59
C LEU A 401 -21.93 2.57 -17.31
N ASN A 402 -21.69 3.23 -16.17
CA ASN A 402 -22.29 2.89 -14.89
C ASN A 402 -23.20 4.04 -14.40
N TRP A 403 -24.02 3.76 -13.39
CA TRP A 403 -24.82 4.77 -12.68
C TRP A 403 -23.94 5.93 -12.16
N ALA A 404 -24.44 7.17 -12.24
CA ALA A 404 -23.64 8.34 -11.88
C ALA A 404 -23.45 8.48 -10.36
N SER A 405 -24.31 7.85 -9.57
CA SER A 405 -24.22 7.69 -8.11
C SER A 405 -23.08 6.78 -7.63
N VAL A 406 -22.37 6.07 -8.52
CA VAL A 406 -21.20 5.25 -8.14
C VAL A 406 -20.03 6.15 -7.70
N THR A 407 -19.77 6.18 -6.39
CA THR A 407 -18.79 7.08 -5.76
C THR A 407 -17.33 6.66 -5.94
N THR A 408 -17.05 5.39 -6.23
CA THR A 408 -15.69 4.82 -6.25
C THR A 408 -14.75 5.48 -7.27
N SER A 409 -15.27 5.96 -8.41
CA SER A 409 -14.48 6.60 -9.47
C SER A 409 -14.40 8.13 -9.37
N HIS A 410 -15.01 8.74 -8.34
CA HIS A 410 -14.98 10.20 -8.16
C HIS A 410 -13.56 10.74 -7.87
N PRO A 411 -12.75 10.10 -7.00
CA PRO A 411 -11.36 10.52 -6.79
C PRO A 411 -10.54 10.49 -8.08
N ASP A 412 -10.72 9.47 -8.93
CA ASP A 412 -9.99 9.32 -10.19
C ASP A 412 -10.28 10.45 -11.17
N TYR A 413 -11.55 10.90 -11.22
CA TYR A 413 -11.96 12.06 -12.00
C TYR A 413 -11.26 13.33 -11.52
N ILE A 414 -11.29 13.59 -10.20
CA ILE A 414 -10.69 14.80 -9.64
C ILE A 414 -9.18 14.81 -9.89
N ARG A 415 -8.50 13.67 -9.73
CA ARG A 415 -7.07 13.53 -10.01
C ARG A 415 -6.72 13.76 -11.48
N PHE A 416 -7.49 13.16 -12.40
CA PHE A 416 -7.28 13.35 -13.83
C PHE A 416 -7.39 14.83 -14.22
N TYR A 417 -8.50 15.49 -13.86
CA TYR A 417 -8.69 16.91 -14.19
C TYR A 417 -7.73 17.83 -13.46
N ASN A 418 -7.34 17.52 -12.22
CA ASN A 418 -6.29 18.28 -11.52
C ASN A 418 -4.96 18.22 -12.29
N SER A 419 -4.55 17.02 -12.73
CA SER A 419 -3.31 16.85 -13.51
C SER A 419 -3.37 17.59 -14.85
N LEU A 420 -4.48 17.48 -15.58
CA LEU A 420 -4.66 18.12 -16.88
C LEU A 420 -4.64 19.65 -16.76
N TRP A 421 -5.34 20.18 -15.75
CA TRP A 421 -5.48 21.61 -15.55
C TRP A 421 -4.18 22.24 -15.03
N LEU A 422 -3.42 21.53 -14.19
CA LEU A 422 -2.07 21.94 -13.80
C LEU A 422 -1.10 21.99 -14.98
N VAL A 423 -1.08 20.96 -15.83
CA VAL A 423 -0.22 20.95 -17.03
C VAL A 423 -0.63 22.07 -17.98
N ALA A 424 -1.93 22.29 -18.20
CA ALA A 424 -2.40 23.37 -19.04
C ALA A 424 -1.96 24.75 -18.53
N ASN A 425 -2.11 25.02 -17.23
CA ASN A 425 -1.65 26.28 -16.65
C ASN A 425 -0.13 26.43 -16.68
N ASP A 426 0.61 25.34 -16.44
CA ASP A 426 2.07 25.35 -16.52
C ASP A 426 2.53 25.72 -17.95
N VAL A 427 1.88 25.16 -18.98
CA VAL A 427 2.13 25.52 -20.39
C VAL A 427 1.73 26.95 -20.70
N ILE A 428 0.57 27.43 -20.24
CA ILE A 428 0.12 28.82 -20.47
C ILE A 428 1.08 29.82 -19.83
N ILE A 429 1.43 29.62 -18.56
CA ILE A 429 2.40 30.45 -17.85
C ILE A 429 3.78 30.33 -18.49
N GLY A 430 4.15 29.13 -18.94
CA GLY A 430 5.41 28.85 -19.63
C GLY A 430 5.53 29.58 -20.97
N MET A 431 4.47 29.63 -21.77
CA MET A 431 4.44 30.40 -23.01
C MET A 431 4.60 31.90 -22.75
N ALA A 432 3.92 32.45 -21.74
CA ALA A 432 4.04 33.85 -21.37
C ALA A 432 5.45 34.19 -20.88
N LEU A 433 5.99 33.38 -19.96
CA LEU A 433 7.34 33.53 -19.42
C LEU A 433 8.41 33.33 -20.50
N GLY A 434 8.26 32.32 -21.35
CA GLY A 434 9.18 32.00 -22.44
C GLY A 434 9.25 33.11 -23.48
N SER A 435 8.10 33.62 -23.91
CA SER A 435 8.03 34.76 -24.84
C SER A 435 8.76 35.98 -24.26
N TYR A 436 8.54 36.27 -22.97
CA TYR A 436 9.21 37.39 -22.30
C TYR A 436 10.74 37.20 -22.23
N ILE A 437 11.21 36.00 -21.87
CA ILE A 437 12.65 35.68 -21.80
C ILE A 437 13.30 35.72 -23.18
N VAL A 438 12.64 35.21 -24.22
CA VAL A 438 13.20 35.19 -25.58
C VAL A 438 13.32 36.60 -26.16
N GLU A 439 12.33 37.46 -25.95
CA GLU A 439 12.34 38.84 -26.43
C GLU A 439 13.42 39.69 -25.75
N HIS A 440 13.68 39.44 -24.46
CA HIS A 440 14.64 40.20 -23.65
C HIS A 440 15.93 39.40 -23.35
N ALA A 441 16.27 38.40 -24.16
CA ALA A 441 17.34 37.44 -23.85
C ALA A 441 18.69 38.10 -23.60
N ASP A 442 19.04 39.13 -24.39
CA ASP A 442 20.30 39.87 -24.24
C ASP A 442 20.34 40.65 -22.92
N TRP A 443 19.25 41.32 -22.55
CA TRP A 443 19.15 42.07 -21.30
C TRP A 443 19.15 41.13 -20.08
N VAL A 444 18.42 40.02 -20.14
CA VAL A 444 18.43 39.01 -19.07
C VAL A 444 19.82 38.40 -18.93
N ALA A 445 20.51 38.12 -20.03
CA ALA A 445 21.86 37.59 -20.01
C ALA A 445 22.87 38.57 -19.40
N THR A 446 22.83 39.86 -19.72
CA THR A 446 23.72 40.85 -19.10
C THR A 446 23.47 40.94 -17.60
N GLN A 447 22.20 41.00 -17.16
CA GLN A 447 21.86 41.00 -15.73
C GLN A 447 22.33 39.74 -15.00
N VAL A 448 22.16 38.55 -15.61
CA VAL A 448 22.66 37.29 -15.03
C VAL A 448 24.18 37.26 -14.99
N GLY A 449 24.86 37.78 -16.02
CA GLY A 449 26.31 37.90 -16.08
C GLY A 449 26.86 38.82 -15.00
N ASP A 450 26.26 39.99 -14.83
CA ASP A 450 26.61 40.96 -13.78
C ASP A 450 26.40 40.37 -12.38
N LEU A 451 25.25 39.71 -12.17
CA LEU A 451 24.95 39.02 -10.92
C LEU A 451 25.98 37.93 -10.61
N LEU A 452 26.34 37.12 -11.61
CA LEU A 452 27.34 36.06 -11.48
C LEU A 452 28.70 36.66 -11.10
N ARG A 453 29.14 37.72 -11.78
CA ARG A 453 30.41 38.40 -11.50
C ARG A 453 30.45 39.01 -10.10
N ILE A 454 29.40 39.74 -9.70
CA ILE A 454 29.33 40.40 -8.40
C ILE A 454 29.31 39.37 -7.27
N TYR A 455 28.42 38.38 -7.32
CA TYR A 455 28.20 37.48 -6.18
C TYR A 455 29.15 36.28 -6.13
N THR A 456 29.61 35.76 -7.28
CA THR A 456 30.50 34.58 -7.29
C THR A 456 31.97 34.92 -7.38
N VAL A 457 32.34 36.11 -7.86
CA VAL A 457 33.74 36.54 -7.97
C VAL A 457 34.03 37.67 -6.98
N GLU A 458 33.47 38.87 -7.19
CA GLU A 458 33.85 40.07 -6.42
C GLU A 458 33.54 39.95 -4.93
N ALA A 459 32.38 39.41 -4.56
CA ALA A 459 31.98 39.22 -3.17
C ALA A 459 32.87 38.20 -2.43
N LEU A 460 33.28 37.12 -3.11
CA LEU A 460 34.19 36.13 -2.52
C LEU A 460 35.61 36.69 -2.40
N GLU A 461 36.10 37.39 -3.43
CA GLU A 461 37.40 38.05 -3.43
C GLU A 461 37.50 39.08 -2.30
N THR A 462 36.50 39.94 -2.17
CA THR A 462 36.43 40.96 -1.12
C THR A 462 36.38 40.31 0.26
N SER A 463 35.59 39.24 0.42
CA SER A 463 35.56 38.50 1.68
C SER A 463 36.92 37.89 2.02
N ILE A 464 37.59 37.22 1.09
CA ILE A 464 38.90 36.60 1.33
C ILE A 464 39.98 37.65 1.66
N LYS A 465 40.01 38.77 0.93
CA LYS A 465 40.91 39.89 1.24
C LYS A 465 40.64 40.49 2.62
N TRP A 466 39.37 40.58 3.02
CA TRP A 466 38.99 41.01 4.37
C TRP A 466 39.44 40.00 5.45
N LEU A 467 39.38 38.69 5.16
CA LEU A 467 39.88 37.62 6.04
C LEU A 467 41.41 37.63 6.19
N MET A 468 42.18 37.98 5.15
CA MET A 468 43.65 38.06 5.19
C MET A 468 44.16 39.23 6.05
N GLY A 469 43.36 40.28 6.21
CA GLY A 469 43.63 41.36 7.17
C GLY A 469 43.30 40.95 8.61
N TRP A 470 42.62 41.84 9.34
CA TRP A 470 42.14 41.58 10.71
C TRP A 470 40.61 41.62 10.77
N PRO A 471 39.92 40.56 10.33
CA PRO A 471 38.46 40.54 10.30
C PRO A 471 37.89 40.70 11.72
N ALA A 472 36.99 41.67 11.90
CA ALA A 472 36.33 41.96 13.18
C ALA A 472 37.28 42.16 14.39
N GLY A 473 38.54 42.57 14.17
CA GLY A 473 39.54 42.72 15.23
C GLY A 473 40.16 41.40 15.73
N LEU A 474 39.85 40.26 15.10
CA LEU A 474 40.52 38.99 15.35
C LEU A 474 41.90 39.01 14.70
N LYS A 475 42.95 39.01 15.52
CA LYS A 475 44.32 38.83 15.07
C LYS A 475 44.53 37.37 14.67
N LEU A 476 44.37 37.09 13.37
CA LEU A 476 44.63 35.79 12.77
C LEU A 476 46.14 35.59 12.53
N ASN A 477 46.55 34.34 12.34
CA ASN A 477 47.91 34.04 11.88
C ASN A 477 48.07 34.53 10.42
N SER A 478 48.94 35.52 10.21
CA SER A 478 49.14 36.18 8.91
C SER A 478 49.66 35.22 7.85
N GLU A 479 50.68 34.43 8.15
CA GLU A 479 51.30 33.50 7.18
C GLU A 479 50.30 32.47 6.65
N LEU A 480 49.50 31.88 7.55
CA LEU A 480 48.48 30.91 7.17
C LEU A 480 47.33 31.59 6.41
N ALA A 481 46.90 32.77 6.85
CA ALA A 481 45.84 33.52 6.18
C ALA A 481 46.27 33.93 4.75
N ASP A 482 47.52 34.35 4.58
CA ASP A 482 48.10 34.70 3.29
C ASP A 482 48.23 33.47 2.38
N PHE A 483 48.71 32.34 2.89
CA PHE A 483 48.78 31.10 2.13
C PHE A 483 47.41 30.64 1.64
N LEU A 484 46.43 30.54 2.56
CA LEU A 484 45.09 30.06 2.24
C LEU A 484 44.33 31.05 1.35
N GLY A 485 44.50 32.36 1.60
CA GLY A 485 43.93 33.44 0.82
C GLY A 485 44.44 33.46 -0.61
N ASN A 486 45.77 33.43 -0.81
CA ASN A 486 46.36 33.38 -2.15
C ASN A 486 45.94 32.13 -2.94
N LEU A 487 45.83 30.97 -2.28
CA LEU A 487 45.34 29.75 -2.92
C LEU A 487 43.90 29.90 -3.43
N PHE A 488 42.99 30.44 -2.62
CA PHE A 488 41.59 30.61 -3.02
C PHE A 488 41.42 31.73 -4.05
N LEU A 489 42.16 32.83 -3.92
CA LEU A 489 42.17 33.92 -4.91
C LEU A 489 42.63 33.42 -6.28
N TRP A 490 43.68 32.58 -6.34
CA TRP A 490 44.13 31.98 -7.60
C TRP A 490 43.04 31.14 -8.29
N VAL A 491 42.25 30.36 -7.53
CA VAL A 491 41.14 29.59 -8.09
C VAL A 491 39.97 30.50 -8.51
N ILE A 492 39.71 31.59 -7.78
CA ILE A 492 38.70 32.59 -8.14
C ILE A 492 39.09 33.32 -9.44
N ASP A 493 40.37 33.66 -9.62
CA ASP A 493 40.87 34.29 -10.86
C ASP A 493 40.71 33.37 -12.07
N TYR A 494 41.01 32.07 -11.89
CA TYR A 494 40.73 31.06 -12.91
C TYR A 494 39.23 30.96 -13.23
N TRP A 495 38.38 30.97 -12.21
CA TRP A 495 36.93 30.96 -12.40
C TRP A 495 36.41 32.23 -13.08
N SER A 496 36.94 33.40 -12.73
CA SER A 496 36.63 34.69 -13.35
C SER A 496 36.92 34.65 -14.86
N SER A 497 38.02 34.03 -15.26
CA SER A 497 38.35 33.78 -16.67
C SER A 497 37.33 32.86 -17.37
N CYS A 498 36.85 31.83 -16.68
CA CYS A 498 35.77 30.96 -17.17
C CYS A 498 34.44 31.73 -17.33
N VAL A 499 34.08 32.60 -16.37
CA VAL A 499 32.90 33.46 -16.44
C VAL A 499 33.00 34.44 -17.61
N GLY A 500 34.18 35.03 -17.82
CA GLY A 500 34.44 35.90 -18.99
C GLY A 500 34.25 35.17 -20.32
N THR A 501 34.64 33.90 -20.40
CA THR A 501 34.43 33.05 -21.57
C THR A 501 32.95 32.66 -21.76
N LEU A 502 32.20 32.51 -20.66
CA LEU A 502 30.77 32.18 -20.67
C LEU A 502 29.90 33.38 -21.08
N HIS A 503 30.31 34.61 -20.75
CA HIS A 503 29.54 35.84 -21.01
C HIS A 503 28.99 35.95 -22.45
N PRO A 504 29.77 35.77 -23.55
CA PRO A 504 29.22 35.82 -24.92
C PRO A 504 28.30 34.65 -25.29
N ILE A 505 28.34 33.53 -24.55
CA ILE A 505 27.49 32.34 -24.75
C ILE A 505 26.18 32.47 -23.95
N LEU A 506 26.18 33.28 -22.89
CA LEU A 506 25.06 33.43 -21.96
C LEU A 506 23.74 33.85 -22.63
N PRO A 507 23.69 34.77 -23.62
CA PRO A 507 22.45 35.08 -24.33
C PRO A 507 21.85 33.86 -25.07
N LYS A 508 22.69 33.00 -25.65
CA LYS A 508 22.23 31.78 -26.33
C LYS A 508 21.66 30.76 -25.32
N VAL A 509 22.26 30.67 -24.13
CA VAL A 509 21.76 29.81 -23.04
C VAL A 509 20.41 30.32 -22.54
N VAL A 510 20.29 31.63 -22.31
CA VAL A 510 19.02 32.26 -21.87
C VAL A 510 17.94 32.09 -22.95
N TRP A 511 18.27 32.28 -24.22
CA TRP A 511 17.36 32.04 -25.33
C TRP A 511 16.88 30.57 -25.39
N PHE A 512 17.80 29.61 -25.20
CA PHE A 512 17.46 28.19 -25.11
C PHE A 512 16.52 27.89 -23.93
N ILE A 513 16.80 28.46 -22.74
CA ILE A 513 15.91 28.37 -21.57
C ILE A 513 14.53 28.96 -21.90
N GLY A 514 14.48 30.09 -22.60
CA GLY A 514 13.24 30.70 -23.09
C GLY A 514 12.42 29.76 -23.96
N ILE A 515 13.03 29.08 -24.93
CA ILE A 515 12.32 28.10 -25.79
C ILE A 515 11.82 26.89 -25.01
N THR A 516 12.59 26.38 -24.06
CA THR A 516 12.12 25.24 -23.27
C THR A 516 10.89 25.56 -22.40
N SER A 517 10.61 26.84 -22.18
CA SER A 517 9.41 27.32 -21.46
C SER A 517 8.10 27.03 -22.20
N PHE A 518 8.13 26.81 -23.52
CA PHE A 518 6.94 26.36 -24.28
C PHE A 518 6.43 24.98 -23.83
N ALA A 519 7.30 24.16 -23.24
CA ALA A 519 6.91 22.88 -22.63
C ALA A 519 6.33 23.02 -21.20
N GLY A 520 6.30 24.23 -20.65
CA GLY A 520 5.79 24.56 -19.31
C GLY A 520 6.73 25.44 -18.50
N ALA A 521 6.19 26.29 -17.60
CA ALA A 521 6.97 27.18 -16.71
C ALA A 521 7.87 26.41 -15.74
N SER A 522 7.53 25.15 -15.43
CA SER A 522 8.35 24.24 -14.64
C SER A 522 9.70 23.89 -15.27
N MET A 523 9.80 23.87 -16.61
CA MET A 523 11.03 23.54 -17.35
C MET A 523 12.16 24.57 -17.20
N PRO A 524 11.94 25.88 -17.42
CA PRO A 524 12.98 26.89 -17.21
C PRO A 524 13.39 26.98 -15.74
N VAL A 525 12.47 26.79 -14.79
CA VAL A 525 12.81 26.75 -13.34
C VAL A 525 13.76 25.59 -13.04
N ALA A 526 13.51 24.40 -13.61
CA ALA A 526 14.39 23.25 -13.46
C ALA A 526 15.77 23.48 -14.11
N LEU A 527 15.82 24.08 -15.32
CA LEU A 527 17.07 24.43 -15.99
C LEU A 527 17.88 25.47 -15.20
N CYS A 528 17.23 26.50 -14.66
CA CYS A 528 17.86 27.50 -13.81
C CYS A 528 18.46 26.89 -12.54
N SER A 529 17.80 25.90 -11.93
CA SER A 529 18.31 25.17 -10.75
C SER A 529 19.57 24.34 -11.06
N ASP A 530 19.60 23.70 -12.23
CA ASP A 530 20.78 22.95 -12.68
C ASP A 530 21.91 23.89 -13.13
N LEU A 531 21.60 24.98 -13.84
CA LEU A 531 22.55 26.03 -14.21
C LEU A 531 23.19 26.66 -12.97
N LEU A 532 22.40 26.98 -11.94
CA LEU A 532 22.90 27.48 -10.66
C LEU A 532 23.88 26.48 -10.01
N SER A 533 23.58 25.17 -10.08
CA SER A 533 24.46 24.14 -9.53
C SER A 533 25.80 24.08 -10.28
N ALA A 534 25.79 24.26 -11.60
CA ALA A 534 27.00 24.30 -12.42
C ALA A 534 27.82 25.58 -12.17
N LEU A 535 27.16 26.74 -12.12
CA LEU A 535 27.80 28.05 -11.92
C LEU A 535 28.42 28.24 -10.53
N THR A 536 28.00 27.46 -9.53
CA THR A 536 28.50 27.56 -8.15
C THR A 536 29.43 26.42 -7.74
N LEU A 537 29.94 25.66 -8.71
CA LEU A 537 30.81 24.51 -8.47
C LEU A 537 32.09 24.87 -7.70
N HIS A 538 32.70 26.01 -8.01
CA HIS A 538 33.90 26.51 -7.32
C HIS A 538 33.64 26.79 -5.83
N ILE A 539 32.47 27.34 -5.48
CA ILE A 539 32.05 27.56 -4.08
C ILE A 539 31.88 26.23 -3.35
N TYR A 540 31.28 25.24 -4.02
CA TYR A 540 31.18 23.89 -3.48
C TYR A 540 32.56 23.26 -3.24
N SER A 541 33.51 23.46 -4.16
CA SER A 541 34.89 23.01 -4.02
C SER A 541 35.60 23.67 -2.84
N PHE A 542 35.46 24.99 -2.66
CA PHE A 542 36.03 25.72 -1.52
C PHE A 542 35.45 25.26 -0.18
N TYR A 543 34.14 25.06 -0.12
CA TYR A 543 33.49 24.49 1.05
C TYR A 543 34.03 23.08 1.36
N LEU A 544 34.16 22.22 0.34
CA LEU A 544 34.69 20.85 0.49
C LEU A 544 36.14 20.85 1.01
N ALA A 545 37.00 21.69 0.43
CA ALA A 545 38.40 21.81 0.83
C ALA A 545 38.54 22.36 2.26
N SER A 546 37.89 23.48 2.57
CA SER A 546 37.95 24.12 3.89
C SER A 546 37.31 23.26 4.99
N ALA A 547 36.20 22.58 4.71
CA ALA A 547 35.58 21.64 5.64
C ALA A 547 36.51 20.47 5.98
N ARG A 548 37.21 19.92 4.98
CA ARG A 548 38.16 18.82 5.19
C ARG A 548 39.37 19.26 6.01
N ILE A 549 39.93 20.44 5.73
CA ILE A 549 41.04 21.00 6.51
C ILE A 549 40.61 21.23 7.97
N TYR A 550 39.44 21.84 8.17
CA TYR A 550 38.90 22.10 9.51
C TYR A 550 38.63 20.79 10.29
N HIS A 551 37.99 19.80 9.66
CA HIS A 551 37.71 18.51 10.26
C HIS A 551 39.00 17.75 10.64
N TRP A 552 39.99 17.77 9.75
CA TRP A 552 41.30 17.18 9.99
C TRP A 552 42.02 17.84 11.17
N GLN A 553 42.01 19.18 11.22
CA GLN A 553 42.61 19.94 12.33
C GLN A 553 41.92 19.64 13.67
N LEU A 554 40.58 19.57 13.71
CA LEU A 554 39.83 19.20 14.91
C LEU A 554 40.15 17.77 15.38
N THR A 555 40.24 16.82 14.45
CA THR A 555 40.51 15.41 14.77
C THR A 555 41.93 15.23 15.33
N ILE A 556 42.91 15.92 14.75
CA ILE A 556 44.28 15.95 15.29
C ILE A 556 44.30 16.61 16.67
N LEU A 557 43.62 17.76 16.83
CA LEU A 557 43.57 18.47 18.10
C LEU A 557 42.93 17.64 19.20
N GLN A 558 41.85 16.90 18.90
CA GLN A 558 41.23 15.95 19.82
C GLN A 558 42.18 14.80 20.18
N SER A 559 42.90 14.25 19.20
CA SER A 559 43.86 13.17 19.40
C SER A 559 45.05 13.62 20.27
N LEU A 560 45.61 14.80 20.00
CA LEU A 560 46.68 15.41 20.81
C LEU A 560 46.18 15.81 22.21
N PHE A 561 44.92 16.25 22.33
CA PHE A 561 44.33 16.51 23.64
C PHE A 561 44.21 15.22 24.48
N HIS A 562 43.91 14.09 23.85
CA HIS A 562 43.96 12.78 24.52
C HIS A 562 45.39 12.41 24.92
N LEU A 563 46.39 12.70 24.08
CA LEU A 563 47.81 12.52 24.40
C LEU A 563 48.21 13.27 25.68
N PHE A 564 47.81 14.54 25.89
CA PHE A 564 48.09 15.25 27.16
C PHE A 564 47.46 14.63 28.39
N ARG A 565 46.35 13.95 28.21
CA ARG A 565 45.63 13.32 29.31
C ARG A 565 46.15 11.92 29.63
N GLY A 566 47.20 11.45 28.96
CA GLY A 566 47.70 10.07 29.08
C GLY A 566 46.70 9.04 28.52
N LYS A 567 45.90 9.44 27.52
CA LYS A 567 44.82 8.62 26.95
C LYS A 567 45.04 8.36 25.47
N LYS A 568 44.54 7.24 24.98
CA LYS A 568 44.58 6.83 23.57
C LYS A 568 43.21 6.31 23.14
N HIS A 569 42.75 6.72 21.95
CA HIS A 569 41.56 6.12 21.37
C HIS A 569 41.93 4.79 20.72
N ASN A 570 41.34 3.70 21.22
CA ASN A 570 41.55 2.36 20.70
C ASN A 570 40.49 2.05 19.64
N VAL A 571 40.89 2.10 18.37
CA VAL A 571 39.99 1.89 17.22
C VAL A 571 39.36 0.49 17.23
N LEU A 572 40.10 -0.54 17.67
CA LEU A 572 39.62 -1.92 17.69
C LEU A 572 38.51 -2.15 18.74
N ARG A 573 38.56 -1.42 19.86
CA ARG A 573 37.60 -1.53 20.98
C ARG A 573 36.65 -0.34 21.06
N ASN A 574 36.75 0.60 20.12
CA ASN A 574 36.00 1.85 20.04
C ASN A 574 35.83 2.57 21.40
N ARG A 575 36.92 2.66 22.18
CA ARG A 575 36.93 3.24 23.53
C ARG A 575 38.22 4.01 23.80
N ILE A 576 38.22 4.84 24.84
CA ILE A 576 39.40 5.60 25.27
C ILE A 576 40.11 4.82 26.38
N ASP A 577 41.32 4.33 26.11
CA ASP A 577 42.18 3.61 27.04
C ASP A 577 43.26 4.54 27.62
N SER A 578 43.79 4.24 28.81
CA SER A 578 45.02 4.87 29.32
C SER A 578 46.23 4.29 28.60
N CYS A 579 47.20 5.14 28.26
CA CYS A 579 48.44 4.74 27.63
C CYS A 579 49.59 5.51 28.31
N ASP A 580 50.64 4.80 28.70
CA ASP A 580 51.84 5.41 29.24
C ASP A 580 52.67 5.94 28.07
N TYR A 581 52.95 7.25 28.07
CA TYR A 581 53.73 7.94 27.06
C TYR A 581 55.06 8.41 27.66
N ASP A 582 56.13 8.32 26.89
CA ASP A 582 57.43 8.88 27.28
C ASP A 582 57.38 10.41 27.34
N LEU A 583 58.24 11.01 28.18
CA LEU A 583 58.32 12.47 28.35
C LEU A 583 58.52 13.21 27.01
N ASP A 584 59.35 12.67 26.13
CA ASP A 584 59.65 13.25 24.82
C ASP A 584 58.41 13.28 23.92
N GLN A 585 57.60 12.21 23.94
CA GLN A 585 56.36 12.13 23.16
C GLN A 585 55.32 13.12 23.66
N LEU A 586 55.21 13.28 24.98
CA LEU A 586 54.33 14.26 25.60
C LEU A 586 54.75 15.70 25.29
N LEU A 587 56.06 15.98 25.30
CA LEU A 587 56.64 17.27 24.96
C LEU A 587 56.40 17.64 23.49
N VAL A 588 56.71 16.74 22.55
CA VAL A 588 56.43 16.96 21.12
C VAL A 588 54.93 17.15 20.88
N GLY A 589 54.10 16.34 21.55
CA GLY A 589 52.65 16.48 21.53
C GLY A 589 52.21 17.88 21.94
N THR A 590 52.71 18.38 23.07
CA THR A 590 52.30 19.67 23.69
C THR A 590 52.64 20.84 22.79
N ILE A 591 53.83 20.82 22.19
CA ILE A 591 54.25 21.83 21.21
C ILE A 591 53.34 21.78 19.97
N LEU A 592 53.08 20.61 19.42
CA LEU A 592 52.24 20.48 18.23
C LEU A 592 50.78 20.90 18.49
N PHE A 593 50.24 20.57 19.66
CA PHE A 593 48.90 20.96 20.08
C PHE A 593 48.77 22.47 20.25
N THR A 594 49.72 23.09 20.96
CA THR A 594 49.71 24.55 21.17
C THR A 594 49.78 25.27 19.82
N LEU A 595 50.64 24.83 18.90
CA LEU A 595 50.71 25.35 17.54
C LEU A 595 49.36 25.21 16.81
N LEU A 596 48.83 23.99 16.70
CA LEU A 596 47.56 23.72 15.99
C LEU A 596 46.37 24.45 16.59
N PHE A 597 46.34 24.61 17.92
CA PHE A 597 45.30 25.36 18.64
C PHE A 597 45.35 26.85 18.28
N PHE A 598 46.53 27.45 18.21
CA PHE A 598 46.68 28.86 17.82
C PHE A 598 46.41 29.10 16.32
N LEU A 599 46.57 28.08 15.46
CA LEU A 599 46.22 28.16 14.04
C LEU A 599 44.71 27.93 13.78
N LEU A 600 43.98 27.34 14.73
CA LEU A 600 42.57 26.98 14.56
C LEU A 600 41.64 28.17 14.23
N PRO A 601 41.75 29.35 14.87
CA PRO A 601 40.87 30.48 14.57
C PRO A 601 40.94 30.91 13.10
N THR A 602 42.14 30.90 12.48
CA THR A 602 42.30 31.22 11.07
C THR A 602 41.51 30.23 10.19
N VAL A 603 41.67 28.92 10.41
CA VAL A 603 40.97 27.89 9.62
C VAL A 603 39.46 27.96 9.82
N VAL A 604 38.98 28.21 11.05
CA VAL A 604 37.56 28.33 11.37
C VAL A 604 36.89 29.48 10.62
N VAL A 605 37.52 30.66 10.56
CA VAL A 605 36.93 31.84 9.90
C VAL A 605 36.82 31.62 8.39
N PHE A 606 37.84 31.03 7.76
CA PHE A 606 37.78 30.67 6.33
C PHE A 606 36.72 29.60 6.05
N TYR A 607 36.64 28.54 6.88
CA TYR A 607 35.59 27.53 6.77
C TYR A 607 34.19 28.15 6.88
N LEU A 608 33.97 29.00 7.88
CA LEU A 608 32.66 29.61 8.14
C LEU A 608 32.21 30.48 6.97
N ASN A 609 33.11 31.25 6.36
CA ASN A 609 32.80 32.08 5.19
C ASN A 609 32.25 31.24 4.02
N PHE A 610 32.95 30.16 3.65
CA PHE A 610 32.50 29.29 2.56
C PHE A 610 31.28 28.43 2.95
N ALA A 611 31.14 28.06 4.23
CA ALA A 611 29.96 27.39 4.73
C ALA A 611 28.72 28.29 4.61
N ILE A 612 28.81 29.57 4.96
CA ILE A 612 27.71 30.54 4.80
C ILE A 612 27.35 30.69 3.32
N ALA A 613 28.33 30.92 2.45
CA ALA A 613 28.11 31.01 1.00
C ALA A 613 27.40 29.76 0.45
N ARG A 614 27.83 28.57 0.90
CA ARG A 614 27.21 27.30 0.53
C ARG A 614 25.77 27.19 1.04
N MET A 615 25.49 27.59 2.28
CA MET A 615 24.14 27.54 2.86
C MET A 615 23.16 28.46 2.11
N ILE A 616 23.61 29.63 1.63
CA ILE A 616 22.80 30.52 0.79
C ILE A 616 22.40 29.82 -0.52
N ILE A 617 23.35 29.14 -1.18
CA ILE A 617 23.08 28.41 -2.43
C ILE A 617 22.13 27.23 -2.19
N ILE A 618 22.31 26.48 -1.09
CA ILE A 618 21.39 25.38 -0.72
C ILE A 618 19.97 25.92 -0.49
N SER A 619 19.84 27.07 0.18
CA SER A 619 18.56 27.74 0.41
C SER A 619 17.89 28.15 -0.90
N MET A 620 18.63 28.78 -1.82
CA MET A 620 18.11 29.16 -3.14
C MET A 620 17.66 27.93 -3.94
N LYS A 621 18.43 26.84 -3.92
CA LYS A 621 18.07 25.58 -4.58
C LYS A 621 16.81 24.95 -3.98
N ALA A 622 16.69 24.94 -2.65
CA ALA A 622 15.47 24.51 -1.97
C ALA A 622 14.25 25.39 -2.36
N GLY A 623 14.47 26.69 -2.59
CA GLY A 623 13.47 27.59 -3.17
C GLY A 623 13.00 27.14 -4.55
N PHE A 624 13.90 26.81 -5.47
CA PHE A 624 13.52 26.28 -6.78
C PHE A 624 12.78 24.93 -6.68
N ASP A 625 13.22 24.03 -5.80
CA ASP A 625 12.58 22.72 -5.62
C ASP A 625 11.16 22.84 -5.04
N THR A 626 10.95 23.78 -4.12
CA THR A 626 9.61 24.08 -3.57
C THR A 626 8.70 24.73 -4.61
N LEU A 627 9.22 25.66 -5.42
CA LEU A 627 8.49 26.24 -6.56
C LEU A 627 8.09 25.17 -7.58
N LEU A 628 9.01 24.25 -7.91
CA LEU A 628 8.75 23.14 -8.83
C LEU A 628 7.67 22.20 -8.27
N SER A 629 7.72 21.90 -6.97
CA SER A 629 6.70 21.10 -6.30
C SER A 629 5.33 21.79 -6.27
N LEU A 630 5.28 23.12 -6.19
CA LEU A 630 4.03 23.88 -6.27
C LEU A 630 3.45 23.78 -7.68
N LEU A 631 4.24 24.06 -8.72
CA LEU A 631 3.79 24.01 -10.12
C LEU A 631 3.28 22.62 -10.54
N ASN A 632 3.91 21.55 -10.06
CA ASN A 632 3.59 20.19 -10.50
C ASN A 632 2.41 19.52 -9.79
N HIS A 633 2.11 19.88 -8.53
CA HIS A 633 1.17 19.10 -7.69
C HIS A 633 0.10 19.95 -6.99
N PHE A 634 0.04 21.27 -7.22
CA PHE A 634 -0.90 22.13 -6.50
C PHE A 634 -2.35 21.65 -6.70
N PRO A 635 -3.15 21.43 -5.64
CA PRO A 635 -4.50 20.89 -5.76
C PRO A 635 -5.49 21.96 -6.26
N LEU A 636 -5.18 22.64 -7.36
CA LEU A 636 -5.92 23.81 -7.82
C LEU A 636 -7.33 23.44 -8.24
N PHE A 637 -7.50 22.32 -8.92
CA PHE A 637 -8.83 21.85 -9.29
C PHE A 637 -9.67 21.50 -8.06
N ALA A 638 -9.06 20.93 -7.01
CA ALA A 638 -9.76 20.64 -5.76
C ALA A 638 -10.14 21.93 -5.01
N VAL A 639 -9.24 22.93 -4.95
CA VAL A 639 -9.54 24.25 -4.38
C VAL A 639 -10.65 24.95 -5.16
N MET A 640 -10.60 24.93 -6.49
CA MET A 640 -11.63 25.48 -7.35
C MET A 640 -12.98 24.79 -7.13
N LEU A 641 -12.99 23.45 -7.04
CA LEU A 641 -14.21 22.70 -6.73
C LEU A 641 -14.74 23.03 -5.34
N ARG A 642 -13.86 23.20 -4.35
CA ARG A 642 -14.24 23.59 -2.99
C ARG A 642 -14.94 24.95 -2.96
N VAL A 643 -14.45 25.93 -3.73
CA VAL A 643 -15.05 27.27 -3.84
C VAL A 643 -16.35 27.25 -4.64
N LYS A 644 -16.44 26.43 -5.69
CA LYS A 644 -17.61 26.37 -6.57
C LYS A 644 -18.78 25.56 -5.99
N ASP A 645 -18.49 24.40 -5.39
CA ASP A 645 -19.48 23.49 -4.82
C ASP A 645 -18.84 22.58 -3.76
N GLU A 646 -19.04 22.98 -2.50
CA GLU A 646 -18.48 22.34 -1.31
C GLU A 646 -18.88 20.85 -1.18
N LYS A 647 -20.08 20.48 -1.68
CA LYS A 647 -20.66 19.14 -1.53
C LYS A 647 -20.00 18.09 -2.45
N ARG A 648 -19.11 18.49 -3.35
CA ARG A 648 -18.36 17.58 -4.24
C ARG A 648 -17.15 16.93 -3.57
N LEU A 649 -16.65 17.55 -2.50
CA LEU A 649 -15.47 17.10 -1.75
C LEU A 649 -15.88 16.76 -0.31
N PRO A 650 -16.50 15.59 -0.07
CA PRO A 650 -16.91 15.22 1.28
C PRO A 650 -15.68 14.95 2.16
N GLY A 651 -15.66 15.60 3.33
CA GLY A 651 -14.71 15.41 4.41
C GLY A 651 -15.25 14.56 5.57
N GLY A 652 -16.58 14.36 5.64
CA GLY A 652 -17.25 13.55 6.65
C GLY A 652 -18.74 13.90 6.79
N ILE A 653 -19.36 13.45 7.88
CA ILE A 653 -20.76 13.75 8.21
C ILE A 653 -20.89 14.35 9.61
N ARG A 654 -21.90 15.21 9.77
CA ARG A 654 -22.29 15.82 11.05
C ARG A 654 -23.77 15.60 11.29
N PHE A 655 -24.11 15.17 12.50
CA PHE A 655 -25.48 15.16 12.99
C PHE A 655 -25.70 16.41 13.85
N GLU A 656 -26.68 17.22 13.48
CA GLU A 656 -27.12 18.39 14.25
C GLU A 656 -28.50 18.11 14.83
N LEU A 657 -28.58 17.94 16.15
CA LEU A 657 -29.86 17.89 16.86
C LEU A 657 -30.48 19.30 16.85
N ARG A 658 -31.74 19.43 16.44
CA ARG A 658 -32.48 20.69 16.60
C ARG A 658 -33.25 20.66 17.92
N ASP A 659 -33.09 21.70 18.73
CA ASP A 659 -33.81 21.83 19.99
C ASP A 659 -35.32 21.87 19.75
N THR A 660 -36.03 20.93 20.37
CA THR A 660 -37.48 20.73 20.27
C THR A 660 -38.27 21.70 21.16
N GLN A 661 -37.60 22.64 21.85
CA GLN A 661 -38.24 23.53 22.83
C GLN A 661 -39.28 24.49 22.21
N ASN A 662 -39.17 24.84 20.92
CA ASN A 662 -40.12 25.73 20.26
C ASN A 662 -41.43 25.06 19.78
N TYR A 663 -41.56 23.72 19.89
CA TYR A 663 -42.78 23.01 19.47
C TYR A 663 -43.77 22.79 20.63
N ARG A 664 -43.30 22.85 21.89
CA ARG A 664 -44.14 22.65 23.08
C ARG A 664 -45.03 23.84 23.43
N THR A 665 -44.83 25.00 22.82
CA THR A 665 -45.55 26.24 23.16
C THR A 665 -46.84 26.45 22.39
N ILE A 666 -47.21 25.58 21.43
CA ILE A 666 -48.38 25.81 20.56
C ILE A 666 -49.55 24.84 20.79
N ASP A 667 -49.37 23.59 21.23
CA ASP A 667 -50.51 22.67 21.37
C ASP A 667 -50.56 21.98 22.74
N ILE A 668 -51.38 22.54 23.64
CA ILE A 668 -51.72 21.95 24.95
C ILE A 668 -52.90 20.94 24.83
N ASN A 669 -53.48 20.75 23.63
CA ASN A 669 -54.72 19.98 23.46
C ASN A 669 -54.66 18.69 22.60
N SER A 670 -53.49 18.19 22.16
CA SER A 670 -53.40 16.88 21.48
C SER A 670 -52.69 15.82 22.33
N THR A 671 -53.46 14.96 22.99
CA THR A 671 -52.95 13.99 23.99
C THR A 671 -52.38 12.67 23.44
N ASN A 672 -52.16 12.52 22.12
CA ASN A 672 -51.74 11.23 21.53
C ASN A 672 -50.56 11.33 20.53
N GLU A 673 -49.71 12.35 20.60
CA GLU A 673 -48.53 12.43 19.72
C GLU A 673 -47.30 11.78 20.34
N THR A 674 -46.72 10.80 19.62
CA THR A 674 -45.46 10.14 20.03
C THR A 674 -44.32 11.16 20.07
N PRO A 675 -43.44 11.15 21.09
CA PRO A 675 -42.34 12.11 21.17
C PRO A 675 -41.38 11.96 19.99
N THR A 676 -41.30 13.00 19.14
CA THR A 676 -40.42 13.06 17.96
C THR A 676 -39.16 13.89 18.22
N SER A 677 -37.98 13.33 17.99
CA SER A 677 -36.70 14.08 17.95
C SER A 677 -36.25 14.32 16.51
N ILE A 678 -35.84 15.55 16.17
CA ILE A 678 -35.44 15.92 14.80
C ILE A 678 -33.93 16.12 14.76
N ILE A 679 -33.26 15.33 13.92
CA ILE A 679 -31.81 15.40 13.67
C ILE A 679 -31.58 15.73 12.20
N TYR A 680 -30.65 16.64 11.92
CA TYR A 680 -30.21 16.95 10.57
C TYR A 680 -28.86 16.28 10.27
N LEU A 681 -28.80 15.47 9.21
CA LEU A 681 -27.58 14.90 8.67
C LEU A 681 -27.00 15.87 7.62
N LYS A 682 -25.87 16.51 7.93
CA LYS A 682 -25.14 17.38 7.01
C LYS A 682 -23.82 16.75 6.58
N SER A 683 -23.44 16.94 5.31
CA SER A 683 -22.09 16.62 4.85
C SER A 683 -21.11 17.72 5.28
N ILE A 684 -20.03 17.36 5.96
CA ILE A 684 -18.90 18.27 6.19
C ILE A 684 -18.01 18.22 4.95
N PRO A 685 -17.71 19.35 4.31
CA PRO A 685 -16.77 19.38 3.20
C PRO A 685 -15.31 19.22 3.67
N LEU A 686 -14.42 18.85 2.75
CA LEU A 686 -13.00 18.66 3.05
C LEU A 686 -12.34 19.96 3.54
N SER A 687 -11.62 19.89 4.66
CA SER A 687 -10.93 21.05 5.24
C SER A 687 -9.73 21.47 4.39
N PHE A 688 -9.41 22.76 4.38
CA PHE A 688 -8.23 23.28 3.68
C PHE A 688 -6.94 22.63 4.21
N SER A 689 -6.85 22.42 5.52
CA SER A 689 -5.70 21.73 6.14
C SER A 689 -5.53 20.31 5.59
N ALA A 690 -6.63 19.57 5.39
CA ALA A 690 -6.57 18.24 4.80
C ALA A 690 -6.16 18.26 3.32
N MET A 691 -6.58 19.27 2.54
CA MET A 691 -6.17 19.43 1.14
C MET A 691 -4.66 19.71 1.00
N PHE A 692 -4.09 20.49 1.93
CA PHE A 692 -2.66 20.85 1.92
C PHE A 692 -1.80 19.97 2.83
N HIS A 693 -2.34 18.87 3.38
CA HIS A 693 -1.65 18.04 4.37
C HIS A 693 -0.27 17.56 3.90
N GLN A 694 -0.16 17.17 2.62
CA GLN A 694 1.10 16.72 2.04
C GLN A 694 2.16 17.84 1.99
N TYR A 695 1.76 19.09 1.72
CA TYR A 695 2.66 20.24 1.72
C TYR A 695 3.16 20.56 3.12
N PHE A 696 2.28 20.49 4.12
CA PHE A 696 2.68 20.64 5.51
C PHE A 696 3.65 19.53 5.95
N GLN A 697 3.45 18.29 5.51
CA GLN A 697 4.40 17.19 5.73
C GLN A 697 5.75 17.46 5.06
N MET A 698 5.77 17.92 3.80
CA MET A 698 7.01 18.26 3.09
C MET A 698 7.76 19.40 3.79
N ALA A 699 7.06 20.49 4.14
CA ALA A 699 7.64 21.59 4.90
C ALA A 699 8.20 21.11 6.25
N HIS A 700 7.48 20.21 6.93
CA HIS A 700 7.96 19.61 8.17
C HIS A 700 9.21 18.76 7.96
N ARG A 701 9.31 17.97 6.88
CA ARG A 701 10.51 17.19 6.52
C ARG A 701 11.72 18.08 6.22
N ILE A 702 11.53 19.14 5.42
CA ILE A 702 12.57 20.13 5.12
C ILE A 702 13.07 20.77 6.42
N ARG A 703 12.15 21.19 7.28
CA ARG A 703 12.45 21.78 8.58
C ARG A 703 13.22 20.80 9.46
N LYS A 704 12.75 19.56 9.56
CA LYS A 704 13.39 18.51 10.37
C LYS A 704 14.80 18.18 9.88
N HIS A 705 15.05 18.20 8.57
CA HIS A 705 16.38 17.93 8.01
C HIS A 705 17.36 19.09 8.23
N TYR A 706 17.01 20.31 7.81
CA TYR A 706 17.96 21.44 7.87
C TYR A 706 18.12 22.03 9.27
N LEU A 707 17.09 21.97 10.12
CA LEU A 707 17.16 22.40 11.53
C LEU A 707 17.46 21.23 12.48
N ALA A 708 17.89 20.07 11.97
CA ALA A 708 18.31 18.97 12.82
C ALA A 708 19.55 19.35 13.64
N PRO A 709 19.60 19.01 14.95
CA PRO A 709 20.82 19.14 15.74
C PRO A 709 22.02 18.41 15.13
N ARG A 710 21.77 17.34 14.36
CA ARG A 710 22.78 16.60 13.62
C ARG A 710 23.45 17.44 12.53
N VAL A 711 22.68 18.20 11.75
CA VAL A 711 23.24 19.07 10.70
C VAL A 711 24.03 20.22 11.33
N LEU A 712 23.52 20.79 12.42
CA LEU A 712 24.26 21.76 13.22
C LEU A 712 25.59 21.18 13.72
N LEU A 713 25.57 19.95 14.24
CA LEU A 713 26.76 19.26 14.72
C LEU A 713 27.73 18.90 13.59
N CYS A 714 27.25 18.50 12.41
CA CYS A 714 28.08 18.32 11.22
C CYS A 714 28.78 19.64 10.84
N LEU A 715 28.04 20.75 10.82
CA LEU A 715 28.60 22.06 10.51
C LEU A 715 29.61 22.53 11.58
N LEU A 716 29.35 22.26 12.86
CA LEU A 716 30.30 22.56 13.94
C LEU A 716 31.58 21.70 13.89
N THR A 717 31.47 20.45 13.42
CA THR A 717 32.59 19.50 13.36
C THR A 717 33.31 19.49 12.01
N GLY A 718 32.88 20.30 11.04
CA GLY A 718 33.43 20.31 9.68
C GLY A 718 33.08 19.07 8.85
N GLN A 719 32.15 18.23 9.32
CA GLN A 719 31.64 17.10 8.55
C GLN A 719 30.69 17.58 7.46
N PHE A 720 30.62 16.83 6.36
CA PHE A 720 29.76 17.17 5.24
C PHE A 720 28.30 17.21 5.65
N VAL A 721 27.61 18.30 5.29
CA VAL A 721 26.15 18.37 5.42
C VAL A 721 25.56 17.50 4.31
N PRO A 722 24.89 16.38 4.64
CA PRO A 722 24.33 15.51 3.61
C PRO A 722 23.23 16.27 2.85
N PRO A 723 23.32 16.34 1.51
CA PRO A 723 22.28 16.96 0.70
C PRO A 723 20.96 16.21 0.92
N ILE A 724 19.83 16.93 0.94
CA ILE A 724 18.54 16.24 1.02
C ILE A 724 18.39 15.34 -0.20
N ASN A 725 18.14 14.06 0.05
CA ASN A 725 17.81 13.11 -0.98
C ASN A 725 16.59 13.62 -1.75
N ARG A 726 16.82 14.00 -3.01
CA ARG A 726 15.81 14.46 -3.97
C ARG A 726 14.58 13.55 -3.97
N LYS A 727 14.76 12.22 -3.94
CA LYS A 727 13.67 11.22 -3.84
C LYS A 727 12.66 11.50 -2.70
N ASN A 728 13.13 11.93 -1.54
CA ASN A 728 12.28 12.17 -0.37
C ASN A 728 11.48 13.48 -0.50
N LEU A 729 12.12 14.53 -1.04
CA LEU A 729 11.47 15.81 -1.36
C LEU A 729 10.39 15.64 -2.43
N TYR A 730 10.69 14.85 -3.46
CA TYR A 730 9.84 14.72 -4.63
C TYR A 730 8.84 13.57 -4.56
N SER A 731 8.85 12.78 -3.48
CA SER A 731 7.78 11.80 -3.18
C SER A 731 6.37 12.40 -3.31
N LEU A 732 6.23 13.70 -3.00
CA LEU A 732 5.00 14.45 -3.16
C LEU A 732 4.58 14.62 -4.63
N GLN A 733 5.54 14.87 -5.53
CA GLN A 733 5.32 15.02 -6.97
C GLN A 733 4.85 13.72 -7.64
N TYR A 734 5.21 12.56 -7.06
CA TYR A 734 4.79 11.24 -7.54
C TYR A 734 3.49 10.73 -6.90
N SER A 735 2.93 11.43 -5.91
CA SER A 735 1.75 10.94 -5.17
C SER A 735 0.43 10.92 -5.98
N MET A 736 0.39 11.57 -7.15
CA MET A 736 -0.73 11.48 -8.12
C MET A 736 -0.56 10.37 -9.15
N LEU A 737 0.65 9.82 -9.26
CA LEU A 737 1.03 8.79 -10.22
C LEU A 737 1.01 7.41 -9.54
N PRO A 738 0.67 6.35 -10.28
CA PRO A 738 0.71 5.00 -9.73
C PRO A 738 2.15 4.58 -9.44
N ALA A 739 2.38 3.93 -8.29
CA ALA A 739 3.70 3.44 -7.88
C ALA A 739 4.31 2.44 -8.88
N ARG A 740 3.46 1.65 -9.56
CA ARG A 740 3.85 0.78 -10.66
C ARG A 740 3.37 1.39 -11.98
N ARG A 741 4.31 1.64 -12.89
CA ARG A 741 4.01 2.06 -14.26
C ARG A 741 3.24 0.96 -14.99
N ALA A 742 2.16 1.33 -15.70
CA ALA A 742 1.38 0.38 -16.48
C ALA A 742 2.15 -0.05 -17.73
N ASN A 743 2.16 -1.34 -18.04
CA ASN A 743 2.88 -1.85 -19.21
C ASN A 743 2.24 -1.35 -20.52
N VAL A 744 3.02 -1.23 -21.60
CA VAL A 744 2.52 -0.82 -22.94
C VAL A 744 1.35 -1.72 -23.37
N TRP A 745 1.45 -3.03 -23.10
CA TRP A 745 0.39 -3.99 -23.38
C TRP A 745 -0.87 -3.81 -22.53
N GLU A 746 -0.74 -3.40 -21.27
CA GLU A 746 -1.89 -3.08 -20.42
C GLU A 746 -2.63 -1.85 -20.94
N MET A 747 -1.90 -0.84 -21.41
CA MET A 747 -2.49 0.33 -22.05
C MET A 747 -3.19 -0.03 -23.36
N TRP A 748 -2.59 -0.89 -24.19
CA TRP A 748 -3.22 -1.40 -25.41
C TRP A 748 -4.56 -2.07 -25.13
N ARG A 749 -4.60 -2.97 -24.13
CA ARG A 749 -5.84 -3.62 -23.70
C ARG A 749 -6.87 -2.62 -23.19
N ALA A 750 -6.47 -1.71 -22.30
CA ALA A 750 -7.37 -0.72 -21.69
C ALA A 750 -7.99 0.24 -22.72
N VAL A 751 -7.24 0.64 -23.75
CA VAL A 751 -7.73 1.56 -24.78
C VAL A 751 -8.59 0.83 -25.83
N ASN A 752 -8.28 -0.43 -26.14
CA ASN A 752 -9.03 -1.24 -27.12
C ASN A 752 -10.24 -1.98 -26.55
N THR A 753 -10.48 -1.98 -25.23
CA THR A 753 -11.71 -2.54 -24.65
C THR A 753 -12.94 -1.94 -25.33
N GLU A 754 -13.67 -2.75 -26.11
CA GLU A 754 -14.90 -2.34 -26.75
C GLU A 754 -15.99 -2.17 -25.68
N LEU A 755 -16.63 -0.99 -25.65
CA LEU A 755 -17.73 -0.77 -24.73
C LEU A 755 -18.97 -1.54 -25.26
N PRO A 756 -19.76 -2.21 -24.40
CA PRO A 756 -21.06 -2.71 -24.81
C PRO A 756 -21.89 -1.53 -25.34
N GLN A 757 -22.27 -1.59 -26.62
CA GLN A 757 -23.03 -0.54 -27.25
C GLN A 757 -24.34 -0.34 -26.48
N LYS A 758 -24.67 0.93 -26.13
CA LYS A 758 -26.04 1.29 -25.76
C LYS A 758 -26.93 0.78 -26.88
N LYS A 759 -27.92 -0.08 -26.57
CA LYS A 759 -28.92 -0.54 -27.54
C LYS A 759 -29.38 0.69 -28.33
N PRO A 760 -29.22 0.71 -29.67
CA PRO A 760 -29.70 1.83 -30.46
C PRO A 760 -31.19 2.02 -30.17
N PHE A 761 -31.61 3.27 -30.04
CA PHE A 761 -33.00 3.63 -29.81
C PHE A 761 -33.87 3.01 -30.92
N GLN A 762 -34.58 1.94 -30.61
CA GLN A 762 -35.55 1.32 -31.51
C GLN A 762 -36.76 2.26 -31.61
N LEU A 763 -36.86 2.98 -32.73
CA LEU A 763 -38.09 3.69 -33.10
C LEU A 763 -39.16 2.66 -33.51
N PRO A 764 -40.46 2.97 -33.31
CA PRO A 764 -41.55 2.08 -33.71
C PRO A 764 -41.54 1.84 -35.21
N ILE A 765 -41.82 0.60 -35.62
CA ILE A 765 -41.95 0.18 -37.01
C ILE A 765 -43.03 1.03 -37.68
N THR A 766 -42.65 1.78 -38.72
CA THR A 766 -43.61 2.48 -39.61
C THR A 766 -44.34 1.43 -40.46
N PRO A 767 -45.68 1.33 -40.42
CA PRO A 767 -46.40 0.49 -41.37
C PRO A 767 -46.23 1.09 -42.78
N ALA A 768 -46.11 0.21 -43.79
CA ALA A 768 -46.07 0.64 -45.18
C ALA A 768 -47.37 1.38 -45.55
N LEU A 769 -47.24 2.53 -46.21
CA LEU A 769 -48.35 3.31 -46.74
C LEU A 769 -49.15 2.46 -47.74
N SER A 770 -50.41 2.18 -47.42
CA SER A 770 -51.37 1.61 -48.38
C SER A 770 -51.79 2.70 -49.36
N ASN A 771 -51.33 2.61 -50.61
CA ASN A 771 -51.93 3.40 -51.70
C ASN A 771 -53.36 2.91 -51.93
N GLY A 772 -54.32 3.82 -51.78
CA GLY A 772 -55.74 3.56 -51.99
C GLY A 772 -56.09 3.35 -53.46
N GLY A 773 -56.90 2.32 -53.74
CA GLY A 773 -57.48 2.11 -55.05
C GLY A 773 -58.37 0.86 -55.16
N LYS A 774 -59.68 1.06 -54.94
CA LYS A 774 -60.85 0.27 -55.40
C LYS A 774 -61.11 -1.13 -54.79
N ARG A 775 -62.34 -1.27 -54.28
CA ARG A 775 -63.04 -2.52 -53.96
C ARG A 775 -63.29 -3.34 -55.23
N MET A 776 -62.94 -4.63 -55.20
CA MET A 776 -63.79 -5.70 -55.75
C MET A 776 -63.48 -7.03 -55.05
N THR A 777 -64.51 -7.87 -55.00
CA THR A 777 -64.64 -9.11 -54.24
C THR A 777 -63.86 -10.28 -54.83
N GLY A 778 -63.39 -11.19 -53.95
CA GLY A 778 -63.11 -12.59 -54.31
C GLY A 778 -61.64 -12.99 -54.49
N ASN A 779 -61.24 -14.01 -53.72
CA ASN A 779 -60.10 -14.92 -53.88
C ASN A 779 -58.65 -14.47 -53.61
N GLY A 780 -57.99 -15.29 -52.78
CA GLY A 780 -56.56 -15.61 -52.87
C GLY A 780 -55.60 -14.58 -52.28
N ARG A 781 -55.24 -14.73 -51.00
CA ARG A 781 -54.14 -13.96 -50.39
C ARG A 781 -52.80 -14.57 -50.82
N THR A 782 -52.24 -14.08 -51.92
CA THR A 782 -50.84 -14.35 -52.30
C THR A 782 -49.92 -13.50 -51.43
N SER A 783 -49.22 -14.14 -50.47
CA SER A 783 -48.10 -13.53 -49.75
C SER A 783 -46.94 -13.26 -50.72
N THR A 784 -46.37 -12.05 -50.68
CA THR A 784 -45.22 -11.65 -51.49
C THR A 784 -43.94 -12.41 -51.09
N PRO A 785 -42.95 -12.55 -52.00
CA PRO A 785 -41.73 -13.34 -51.76
C PRO A 785 -40.93 -12.91 -50.52
N THR A 786 -41.01 -11.63 -50.16
CA THR A 786 -40.29 -11.01 -49.02
C THR A 786 -40.84 -11.39 -47.64
N GLU A 787 -42.13 -11.72 -47.50
CA GLU A 787 -42.66 -12.24 -46.23
C GLU A 787 -42.27 -13.71 -46.01
N ARG A 788 -42.12 -14.49 -47.09
CA ARG A 788 -41.72 -15.91 -47.02
C ARG A 788 -40.23 -16.07 -46.68
N GLU A 789 -39.36 -15.22 -47.22
CA GLU A 789 -37.93 -15.17 -46.85
C GLU A 789 -37.73 -14.68 -45.40
N ALA A 790 -38.55 -13.74 -44.94
CA ALA A 790 -38.51 -13.28 -43.54
C ALA A 790 -38.94 -14.37 -42.56
N ASP A 791 -39.93 -15.19 -42.91
CA ASP A 791 -40.38 -16.31 -42.08
C ASP A 791 -39.39 -17.49 -42.10
N LEU A 792 -38.73 -17.76 -43.23
CA LEU A 792 -37.62 -18.71 -43.32
C LEU A 792 -36.37 -18.25 -42.53
N MET A 793 -36.02 -16.96 -42.59
CA MET A 793 -34.96 -16.37 -41.76
C MET A 793 -35.29 -16.42 -40.27
N ARG A 794 -36.56 -16.23 -39.90
CA ARG A 794 -37.02 -16.36 -38.52
C ARG A 794 -36.92 -17.80 -38.03
N LYS A 795 -37.31 -18.78 -38.85
CA LYS A 795 -37.22 -20.22 -38.55
C LYS A 795 -35.78 -20.72 -38.48
N ASN A 796 -34.90 -20.22 -39.34
CA ASN A 796 -33.45 -20.46 -39.24
C ASN A 796 -32.85 -19.79 -38.00
N GLY A 797 -33.34 -18.62 -37.59
CA GLY A 797 -32.94 -17.98 -36.34
C GLY A 797 -33.29 -18.82 -35.11
N THR A 798 -34.50 -19.39 -35.06
CA THR A 798 -34.91 -20.28 -33.97
C THR A 798 -34.13 -21.60 -33.95
N HIS A 799 -33.68 -22.10 -35.11
CA HIS A 799 -32.80 -23.27 -35.20
C HIS A 799 -31.43 -23.00 -34.57
N VAL A 800 -30.81 -21.85 -34.87
CA VAL A 800 -29.53 -21.45 -34.29
C VAL A 800 -29.63 -21.23 -32.78
N GLU A 801 -30.73 -20.61 -32.30
CA GLU A 801 -30.98 -20.42 -30.87
C GLU A 801 -31.12 -21.76 -30.12
N LEU A 802 -31.86 -22.72 -30.68
CA LEU A 802 -31.97 -24.06 -30.10
C LEU A 802 -30.64 -24.81 -30.11
N GLN A 803 -29.81 -24.60 -31.14
CA GLN A 803 -28.49 -25.22 -31.21
C GLN A 803 -27.52 -24.65 -30.17
N ASP A 804 -27.52 -23.34 -29.93
CA ASP A 804 -26.73 -22.70 -28.87
C ASP A 804 -27.17 -23.17 -27.47
N LEU A 805 -28.47 -23.41 -27.26
CA LEU A 805 -28.99 -23.98 -26.00
C LEU A 805 -28.54 -25.44 -25.80
N ILE A 806 -28.45 -26.23 -26.88
CA ILE A 806 -27.91 -27.61 -26.85
C ILE A 806 -26.43 -27.63 -26.50
N ASP A 807 -25.63 -26.68 -26.99
CA ASP A 807 -24.20 -26.60 -26.66
C ASP A 807 -23.97 -26.13 -25.21
N GLN A 808 -24.90 -25.36 -24.63
CA GLN A 808 -24.85 -24.90 -23.24
C GLN A 808 -25.35 -25.92 -22.22
N LEU A 809 -26.09 -26.97 -22.63
CA LEU A 809 -26.59 -28.02 -21.72
C LEU A 809 -25.49 -28.74 -20.91
N GLY A 810 -24.26 -28.77 -21.43
CA GLY A 810 -23.10 -29.34 -20.73
C GLY A 810 -22.57 -28.48 -19.57
N SER A 811 -22.81 -27.16 -19.59
CA SER A 811 -22.37 -26.24 -18.53
C SER A 811 -23.42 -26.03 -17.44
N VAL A 812 -24.67 -26.45 -17.67
CA VAL A 812 -25.75 -26.40 -16.67
C VAL A 812 -25.52 -27.45 -15.59
N SER A 813 -25.51 -27.03 -14.33
CA SER A 813 -25.29 -27.90 -13.17
C SER A 813 -26.39 -28.96 -13.03
N PRO A 814 -26.08 -30.22 -12.65
CA PRO A 814 -27.09 -31.25 -12.42
C PRO A 814 -27.83 -31.08 -11.07
N ILE A 815 -27.53 -30.03 -10.31
CA ILE A 815 -28.10 -29.79 -8.99
C ILE A 815 -29.52 -29.21 -9.16
N ALA A 816 -30.48 -29.72 -8.38
CA ALA A 816 -31.88 -29.25 -8.31
C ALA A 816 -32.78 -29.45 -9.54
N GLY A 817 -32.38 -30.25 -10.54
CA GLY A 817 -33.24 -30.58 -11.69
C GLY A 817 -33.21 -29.54 -12.83
N GLU A 818 -32.43 -28.47 -12.68
CA GLU A 818 -32.28 -27.39 -13.68
C GLU A 818 -31.81 -27.93 -15.05
N ARG A 819 -30.93 -28.94 -15.05
CA ARG A 819 -30.50 -29.62 -16.28
C ARG A 819 -31.65 -30.38 -16.95
N GLN A 820 -32.52 -31.02 -16.17
CA GLN A 820 -33.68 -31.74 -16.72
C GLN A 820 -34.71 -30.77 -17.29
N GLU A 821 -34.96 -29.65 -16.62
CA GLU A 821 -35.84 -28.58 -17.12
C GLU A 821 -35.29 -27.94 -18.41
N ALA A 822 -33.97 -27.75 -18.51
CA ALA A 822 -33.33 -27.27 -19.73
C ALA A 822 -33.46 -28.27 -20.89
N ILE A 823 -33.33 -29.58 -20.62
CA ILE A 823 -33.55 -30.65 -21.61
C ILE A 823 -35.02 -30.62 -22.09
N ASP A 824 -35.97 -30.55 -21.16
CA ASP A 824 -37.40 -30.55 -21.46
C ASP A 824 -37.81 -29.29 -22.25
N HIS A 825 -37.21 -28.13 -21.94
CA HIS A 825 -37.41 -26.88 -22.68
C HIS A 825 -36.90 -26.98 -24.13
N VAL A 826 -35.74 -27.59 -24.35
CA VAL A 826 -35.19 -27.82 -25.70
C VAL A 826 -36.05 -28.82 -26.48
N LEU A 827 -36.50 -29.91 -25.86
CA LEU A 827 -37.40 -30.89 -26.49
C LEU A 827 -38.75 -30.26 -26.88
N ALA A 828 -39.33 -29.43 -26.01
CA ALA A 828 -40.54 -28.68 -26.31
C ALA A 828 -40.32 -27.68 -27.47
N GLY A 829 -39.16 -27.02 -27.52
CA GLY A 829 -38.78 -26.13 -28.62
C GLY A 829 -38.66 -26.84 -29.97
N ILE A 830 -38.03 -28.02 -30.00
CA ILE A 830 -37.93 -28.85 -31.21
C ILE A 830 -39.31 -29.34 -31.66
N SER A 831 -40.15 -29.82 -30.73
CA SER A 831 -41.50 -30.30 -31.05
C SER A 831 -42.40 -29.18 -31.58
N LYS A 832 -42.24 -27.95 -31.04
CA LYS A 832 -42.95 -26.77 -31.53
C LYS A 832 -42.49 -26.40 -32.94
N LEU A 833 -41.18 -26.41 -33.21
CA LEU A 833 -40.66 -26.16 -34.56
C LEU A 833 -41.19 -27.20 -35.55
N GLN A 834 -41.25 -28.47 -35.16
CA GLN A 834 -41.80 -29.56 -35.97
C GLN A 834 -43.29 -29.35 -36.28
N HIS A 835 -44.09 -28.90 -35.31
CA HIS A 835 -45.51 -28.59 -35.52
C HIS A 835 -45.70 -27.37 -36.43
N GLU A 836 -44.92 -26.30 -36.24
CA GLU A 836 -44.98 -25.10 -37.07
C GLU A 836 -44.54 -25.35 -38.53
N VAL A 837 -43.68 -26.34 -38.76
CA VAL A 837 -43.27 -26.79 -40.10
C VAL A 837 -44.35 -27.66 -40.74
N SER A 838 -45.00 -28.54 -39.98
CA SER A 838 -46.16 -29.32 -40.44
C SER A 838 -47.33 -28.42 -40.80
N ASP A 839 -47.68 -27.45 -39.95
CA ASP A 839 -48.74 -26.48 -40.21
C ASP A 839 -48.43 -25.64 -41.46
N ALA A 840 -47.17 -25.24 -41.64
CA ALA A 840 -46.75 -24.49 -42.82
C ALA A 840 -46.88 -25.31 -44.12
N ALA A 841 -46.76 -26.64 -44.06
CA ALA A 841 -46.95 -27.52 -45.21
C ALA A 841 -48.41 -27.52 -45.71
N ASP A 842 -49.39 -27.36 -44.80
CA ASP A 842 -50.81 -27.34 -45.14
C ASP A 842 -51.26 -26.05 -45.85
N PHE A 843 -50.49 -24.97 -45.74
CA PHE A 843 -50.75 -23.70 -46.44
C PHE A 843 -50.09 -23.61 -47.82
N THR A 844 -49.44 -24.67 -48.30
CA THR A 844 -48.81 -24.69 -49.64
C THR A 844 -49.77 -25.20 -50.73
N PRO A 845 -49.92 -24.49 -51.87
CA PRO A 845 -50.76 -24.96 -52.99
C PRO A 845 -50.25 -26.30 -53.54
N SER A 846 -51.17 -27.19 -53.95
CA SER A 846 -50.88 -28.54 -54.44
C SER A 846 -49.93 -28.62 -55.65
N TYR A 847 -49.80 -27.54 -56.43
CA TYR A 847 -48.89 -27.42 -57.57
C TYR A 847 -47.43 -27.20 -57.15
N ASP A 848 -47.18 -26.44 -56.07
CA ASP A 848 -45.83 -26.16 -55.55
C ASP A 848 -45.34 -27.25 -54.59
N ARG A 849 -46.26 -28.09 -54.09
CA ARG A 849 -45.96 -29.18 -53.14
C ARG A 849 -44.94 -30.16 -53.70
N LYS A 850 -44.93 -30.43 -55.00
CA LYS A 850 -44.03 -31.40 -55.65
C LYS A 850 -42.61 -30.86 -55.93
N GLN A 851 -42.45 -29.54 -56.03
CA GLN A 851 -41.18 -28.89 -56.33
C GLN A 851 -40.46 -28.45 -55.04
N TYR A 852 -41.22 -28.18 -53.96
CA TYR A 852 -40.69 -27.91 -52.62
C TYR A 852 -40.65 -29.15 -51.70
N SER A 853 -41.45 -30.21 -51.95
CA SER A 853 -41.32 -31.50 -51.22
C SER A 853 -39.93 -32.09 -51.37
N ASP A 854 -39.33 -31.91 -52.56
CA ASP A 854 -38.09 -32.60 -52.91
C ASP A 854 -36.82 -31.80 -52.53
N VAL A 855 -36.92 -30.50 -52.22
CA VAL A 855 -35.73 -29.66 -51.93
C VAL A 855 -35.87 -28.85 -50.63
N GLY A 856 -37.06 -28.30 -50.33
CA GLY A 856 -37.29 -27.43 -49.17
C GLY A 856 -37.68 -28.18 -47.89
N SER A 857 -38.58 -29.16 -48.00
CA SER A 857 -38.93 -30.05 -46.87
C SER A 857 -37.73 -30.88 -46.44
N ILE A 858 -36.94 -31.43 -47.38
CA ILE A 858 -35.75 -32.23 -47.07
C ILE A 858 -34.72 -31.42 -46.27
N ALA A 859 -34.50 -30.14 -46.60
CA ALA A 859 -33.51 -29.30 -45.90
C ALA A 859 -33.94 -28.93 -44.47
N LEU A 860 -35.23 -28.70 -44.24
CA LEU A 860 -35.76 -28.31 -42.94
C LEU A 860 -35.98 -29.54 -42.03
N ASP A 861 -36.43 -30.66 -42.59
CA ASP A 861 -36.50 -31.95 -41.88
C ASP A 861 -35.09 -32.47 -41.55
N ALA A 862 -34.10 -32.27 -42.42
CA ALA A 862 -32.70 -32.55 -42.12
C ALA A 862 -32.15 -31.64 -41.00
N SER A 863 -32.61 -30.40 -40.92
CA SER A 863 -32.21 -29.46 -39.87
C SER A 863 -32.82 -29.81 -38.51
N ILE A 864 -34.08 -30.26 -38.47
CA ILE A 864 -34.73 -30.80 -37.27
C ILE A 864 -34.05 -32.09 -36.83
N LYS A 865 -33.77 -32.99 -37.77
CA LYS A 865 -33.06 -34.25 -37.50
C LYS A 865 -31.65 -34.00 -36.96
N SER A 866 -30.94 -33.01 -37.51
CA SER A 866 -29.63 -32.57 -37.00
C SER A 866 -29.70 -32.05 -35.56
N LEU A 867 -30.73 -31.29 -35.18
CA LEU A 867 -30.92 -30.86 -33.79
C LEU A 867 -31.24 -32.04 -32.86
N GLN A 868 -32.07 -32.99 -33.30
CA GLN A 868 -32.38 -34.21 -32.54
C GLN A 868 -31.14 -35.10 -32.35
N ASP A 869 -30.32 -35.26 -33.39
CA ASP A 869 -29.08 -36.04 -33.34
C ASP A 869 -28.05 -35.37 -32.42
N LYS A 870 -27.88 -34.04 -32.49
CA LYS A 870 -27.01 -33.29 -31.58
C LYS A 870 -27.48 -33.35 -30.14
N LEU A 871 -28.78 -33.21 -29.89
CA LEU A 871 -29.34 -33.35 -28.54
C LEU A 871 -29.10 -34.76 -27.99
N ASN A 872 -29.31 -35.80 -28.80
CA ASN A 872 -29.01 -37.17 -28.40
C ASN A 872 -27.50 -37.39 -28.12
N GLU A 873 -26.62 -36.81 -28.94
CA GLU A 873 -25.17 -36.88 -28.72
C GLU A 873 -24.74 -36.18 -27.41
N THR A 874 -25.28 -34.99 -27.13
CA THR A 874 -24.99 -34.27 -25.88
C THR A 874 -25.59 -34.99 -24.67
N LEU A 875 -26.80 -35.53 -24.77
CA LEU A 875 -27.40 -36.37 -23.72
C LEU A 875 -26.57 -37.63 -23.43
N VAL A 876 -26.04 -38.30 -24.45
CA VAL A 876 -25.16 -39.46 -24.29
C VAL A 876 -23.82 -39.09 -23.64
N LYS A 877 -23.31 -37.88 -23.88
CA LYS A 877 -22.09 -37.36 -23.21
C LYS A 877 -22.32 -36.93 -21.76
N ILE A 878 -23.52 -36.44 -21.44
CA ILE A 878 -23.85 -35.82 -20.16
C ILE A 878 -24.46 -36.83 -19.16
N THR A 879 -25.05 -37.93 -19.65
CA THR A 879 -25.56 -39.01 -18.79
C THR A 879 -24.41 -39.90 -18.29
N PRO A 880 -24.28 -40.14 -16.98
CA PRO A 880 -23.22 -41.02 -16.47
C PRO A 880 -23.50 -42.47 -16.89
N LYS A 881 -22.47 -43.15 -17.43
CA LYS A 881 -22.53 -44.59 -17.76
C LYS A 881 -22.88 -45.38 -16.50
N SER A 882 -24.08 -45.96 -16.47
CA SER A 882 -24.51 -46.95 -15.50
C SER A 882 -23.52 -48.12 -15.48
N ARG A 883 -22.68 -48.20 -14.44
CA ARG A 883 -22.06 -49.46 -14.01
C ARG A 883 -23.21 -50.36 -13.56
N PHE A 884 -23.18 -51.63 -13.97
CA PHE A 884 -24.19 -52.68 -13.77
C PHE A 884 -25.22 -52.82 -14.90
N GLN A 885 -24.77 -53.37 -16.04
CA GLN A 885 -25.63 -54.23 -16.83
C GLN A 885 -24.81 -55.45 -17.31
N PHE A 886 -25.16 -56.62 -16.79
CA PHE A 886 -24.53 -57.89 -17.15
C PHE A 886 -25.05 -58.37 -18.51
N ARG A 887 -24.15 -58.55 -19.49
CA ARG A 887 -24.34 -59.52 -20.58
C ARG A 887 -23.01 -60.20 -20.95
N ARG A 888 -23.12 -61.53 -21.07
CA ARG A 888 -22.06 -62.54 -21.29
C ARG A 888 -21.64 -62.66 -22.77
N PRO A 889 -20.51 -63.32 -23.09
CA PRO A 889 -19.56 -62.90 -24.12
C PRO A 889 -19.65 -63.70 -25.43
N SER A 890 -19.03 -63.19 -26.50
CA SER A 890 -18.52 -64.02 -27.60
C SER A 890 -17.06 -63.68 -27.91
N ILE A 891 -16.24 -64.71 -27.68
CA ILE A 891 -14.80 -64.82 -27.88
C ILE A 891 -14.49 -65.07 -29.37
N LYS A 892 -13.35 -64.54 -29.86
CA LYS A 892 -12.30 -65.13 -30.74
C LYS A 892 -11.77 -64.05 -31.69
N ALA A 893 -10.48 -63.90 -31.97
CA ALA A 893 -9.24 -64.64 -31.69
C ALA A 893 -8.10 -63.59 -31.65
N HIS A 894 -6.86 -63.80 -31.23
CA HIS A 894 -6.00 -64.97 -31.16
C HIS A 894 -4.84 -64.65 -30.19
N VAL A 895 -4.27 -65.71 -29.62
CA VAL A 895 -3.20 -65.76 -28.63
C VAL A 895 -1.93 -66.23 -29.32
N ASP A 896 -0.79 -65.59 -29.08
CA ASP A 896 0.45 -66.23 -28.62
C ASP A 896 1.54 -65.15 -28.48
N MET A 897 2.05 -64.90 -27.26
CA MET A 897 3.14 -65.63 -26.59
C MET A 897 4.51 -65.29 -27.18
N GLY A 898 5.36 -64.68 -26.34
CA GLY A 898 6.75 -64.43 -26.67
C GLY A 898 7.29 -63.14 -26.04
N ALA A 899 7.30 -63.06 -24.72
CA ALA A 899 8.36 -62.33 -24.03
C ALA A 899 9.51 -63.33 -23.83
N PRO A 900 10.78 -62.94 -24.02
CA PRO A 900 11.50 -62.48 -22.82
C PRO A 900 12.57 -61.40 -23.06
N GLU A 901 12.62 -60.51 -22.06
CA GLU A 901 13.85 -60.07 -21.38
C GLU A 901 14.97 -59.38 -22.17
N ASN A 902 14.86 -58.06 -22.17
CA ASN A 902 15.91 -57.05 -21.93
C ASN A 902 15.11 -55.74 -21.83
N ASP A 903 15.26 -54.81 -20.90
CA ASP A 903 16.19 -54.57 -19.80
C ASP A 903 15.56 -53.33 -19.10
N PRO A 904 15.89 -53.00 -17.84
CA PRO A 904 14.94 -53.25 -16.78
C PRO A 904 14.77 -51.99 -15.92
N ARG A 905 13.50 -51.58 -15.77
CA ARG A 905 12.93 -50.98 -14.56
C ARG A 905 13.97 -50.57 -13.50
N LEU A 906 14.29 -49.27 -13.41
CA LEU A 906 13.67 -48.34 -12.46
C LEU A 906 14.35 -46.95 -12.49
N HIS A 907 13.68 -46.02 -13.17
CA HIS A 907 13.59 -44.54 -13.02
C HIS A 907 14.86 -43.70 -12.78
N PRO A 908 15.13 -42.64 -13.58
CA PRO A 908 14.49 -41.32 -13.36
C PRO A 908 14.44 -40.35 -14.59
N GLY A 909 13.78 -39.20 -14.44
CA GLY A 909 13.52 -38.22 -15.51
C GLY A 909 14.64 -37.23 -15.84
N SER A 910 14.37 -36.34 -16.81
CA SER A 910 14.99 -34.99 -16.94
C SER A 910 14.37 -34.17 -18.10
N PHE A 911 14.45 -32.83 -17.95
CA PHE A 911 14.23 -31.76 -18.94
C PHE A 911 12.79 -31.48 -19.43
N SER A 912 12.28 -30.25 -19.57
CA SER A 912 12.61 -28.91 -19.07
C SER A 912 11.46 -27.97 -19.52
N ARG A 913 11.03 -27.06 -18.64
CA ARG A 913 10.51 -25.68 -18.91
C ARG A 913 9.25 -25.42 -19.77
N ASN A 914 8.26 -24.89 -19.04
CA ASN A 914 7.49 -23.63 -19.23
C ASN A 914 6.19 -23.56 -20.07
N ALA A 915 5.05 -23.31 -19.38
CA ALA A 915 3.99 -22.29 -19.62
C ALA A 915 2.60 -22.78 -19.08
N GLN A 916 2.11 -22.49 -17.85
CA GLN A 916 1.49 -21.27 -17.25
C GLN A 916 0.24 -20.72 -17.96
N ASN A 917 -0.84 -20.22 -17.32
CA ASN A 917 -1.50 -20.21 -15.98
C ASN A 917 -2.77 -19.33 -16.17
N HIS A 918 -3.98 -19.58 -15.66
CA HIS A 918 -4.50 -19.22 -14.32
C HIS A 918 -6.00 -19.58 -14.21
N LYS A 919 -6.42 -20.09 -13.04
CA LYS A 919 -7.81 -20.14 -12.52
C LYS A 919 -7.93 -19.11 -11.37
N SER A 920 -9.12 -18.60 -11.10
CA SER A 920 -9.40 -17.83 -9.87
C SER A 920 -10.90 -17.80 -9.54
N GLU A 921 -11.28 -18.53 -8.49
CA GLU A 921 -12.43 -18.25 -7.60
C GLU A 921 -11.95 -18.38 -6.15
N GLU A 922 -12.63 -17.66 -5.28
CA GLU A 922 -12.17 -16.98 -4.06
C GLU A 922 -11.67 -17.90 -2.93
N HIS A 923 -10.49 -17.62 -2.37
CA HIS A 923 -10.18 -17.79 -0.94
C HIS A 923 -8.78 -17.22 -0.59
N GLN A 924 -8.70 -16.73 0.65
CA GLN A 924 -7.56 -16.12 1.38
C GLN A 924 -6.15 -16.58 0.99
N ASP A 925 -5.34 -15.66 0.45
CA ASP A 925 -3.87 -15.78 0.47
C ASP A 925 -3.32 -15.04 1.69
N GLN A 926 -3.06 -15.81 2.74
CA GLN A 926 -1.95 -15.57 3.66
C GLN A 926 -0.66 -15.92 2.93
N GLU A 927 0.26 -14.96 2.84
CA GLU A 927 1.68 -15.26 2.70
C GLU A 927 2.11 -16.02 3.97
N ALA A 928 2.11 -17.35 3.90
CA ALA A 928 2.96 -18.21 4.73
C ALA A 928 4.38 -18.04 4.15
N ILE A 929 5.30 -17.31 4.79
CA ILE A 929 6.14 -17.81 5.88
C ILE A 929 6.42 -19.29 5.67
N GLU A 930 7.63 -19.59 5.18
CA GLU A 930 8.33 -20.84 5.46
C GLU A 930 8.22 -21.07 6.97
N SER A 931 7.23 -21.85 7.37
CA SER A 931 7.22 -22.46 8.69
C SER A 931 8.12 -23.67 8.54
N ASP A 932 9.38 -23.47 8.91
CA ASP A 932 10.22 -24.56 9.39
C ASP A 932 9.34 -25.46 10.26
N ASP A 933 9.23 -26.73 9.88
CA ASP A 933 8.74 -27.80 10.75
C ASP A 933 9.72 -27.92 11.93
N LYS A 934 9.59 -27.02 12.90
CA LYS A 934 10.22 -27.13 14.21
C LYS A 934 9.32 -28.00 15.06
N VAL A 935 9.82 -29.16 15.44
CA VAL A 935 9.28 -29.93 16.55
C VAL A 935 9.47 -29.07 17.81
N GLY A 936 8.44 -28.33 18.22
CA GLY A 936 8.56 -27.42 19.36
C GLY A 936 7.32 -26.69 19.85
N ASP A 937 6.15 -26.79 19.20
CA ASP A 937 4.93 -26.11 19.70
C ASP A 937 3.92 -27.11 20.29
N LEU A 938 4.18 -27.56 21.52
CA LEU A 938 3.10 -27.93 22.43
C LEU A 938 2.58 -26.63 23.07
N ARG A 939 1.36 -26.25 22.70
CA ARG A 939 0.70 -25.03 23.19
C ARG A 939 0.62 -25.00 24.71
N SER A 940 1.18 -23.95 25.31
CA SER A 940 0.87 -23.56 26.69
C SER A 940 -0.52 -22.96 26.75
N THR A 941 -1.45 -23.64 27.41
CA THR A 941 -2.66 -22.98 27.92
C THR A 941 -3.06 -23.64 29.22
N THR A 942 -2.89 -22.86 30.29
CA THR A 942 -3.60 -22.91 31.57
C THR A 942 -3.45 -24.19 32.43
N ARG A 943 -2.79 -24.00 33.58
CA ARG A 943 -2.82 -24.82 34.81
C ARG A 943 -3.76 -26.05 34.78
N GLU A 944 -3.18 -27.22 34.52
CA GLU A 944 -3.37 -28.47 35.26
C GLU A 944 -2.29 -29.47 34.79
N MET A 945 -1.60 -30.09 35.75
CA MET A 945 -0.39 -30.90 35.54
C MET A 945 -0.74 -32.20 34.79
N ARG A 946 -0.27 -32.37 33.54
CA ARG A 946 -0.36 -33.64 32.80
C ARG A 946 0.98 -34.37 32.85
N ASP A 947 0.94 -35.57 33.41
CA ASP A 947 2.09 -36.45 33.63
C ASP A 947 2.22 -37.43 32.45
N TYR A 948 3.09 -37.10 31.49
CA TYR A 948 3.28 -37.85 30.25
C TYR A 948 3.79 -39.28 30.45
N ASN A 949 4.36 -39.58 31.64
CA ASN A 949 4.82 -40.93 31.98
C ASN A 949 3.65 -41.89 32.27
N ALA A 950 2.48 -41.37 32.66
CA ALA A 950 1.27 -42.16 32.90
C ALA A 950 0.57 -42.61 31.61
N GLU A 951 0.75 -41.88 30.50
CA GLU A 951 0.21 -42.27 29.18
C GLU A 951 1.12 -43.30 28.48
N LEU A 952 2.43 -43.25 28.71
CA LEU A 952 3.41 -44.20 28.15
C LEU A 952 3.39 -45.59 28.81
N SER A 953 2.83 -45.70 30.02
CA SER A 953 2.76 -46.94 30.80
C SER A 953 1.50 -47.77 30.56
N GLN A 954 0.56 -47.32 29.71
CA GLN A 954 -0.65 -48.08 29.36
C GLN A 954 -0.41 -49.01 28.16
N PRO A 955 -0.67 -50.33 28.27
CA PRO A 955 -0.52 -51.23 27.16
C PRO A 955 -1.75 -51.18 26.24
N SER A 956 -1.48 -50.92 24.97
CA SER A 956 -2.28 -51.21 23.76
C SER A 956 -3.39 -50.25 23.33
N GLY A 957 -3.37 -49.91 22.03
CA GLY A 957 -4.61 -49.79 21.27
C GLY A 957 -4.70 -48.79 20.12
N GLN A 958 -3.79 -47.81 19.95
CA GLN A 958 -3.89 -46.85 18.83
C GLN A 958 -2.53 -46.45 18.27
N PHE A 959 -2.47 -46.37 16.93
CA PHE A 959 -1.28 -46.09 16.12
C PHE A 959 -0.59 -44.79 16.53
N VAL A 960 0.45 -44.90 17.37
CA VAL A 960 1.42 -43.81 17.58
C VAL A 960 2.16 -43.58 16.26
N ARG A 961 1.97 -42.38 15.69
CA ARG A 961 2.67 -41.94 14.49
C ARG A 961 4.16 -41.80 14.83
N LYS A 962 5.00 -42.72 14.38
CA LYS A 962 6.47 -42.61 14.48
C LYS A 962 6.89 -41.26 13.86
N PRO A 963 7.58 -40.36 14.57
CA PRO A 963 8.05 -39.11 13.99
C PRO A 963 9.00 -39.46 12.83
N SER A 964 8.62 -39.09 11.62
CA SER A 964 9.41 -39.32 10.42
C SER A 964 10.48 -38.23 10.32
N PHE A 965 11.72 -38.55 10.73
CA PHE A 965 12.91 -37.69 10.59
C PHE A 965 13.41 -37.52 9.15
N SER A 966 12.62 -37.93 8.15
CA SER A 966 13.02 -38.03 6.74
C SER A 966 13.35 -36.69 6.06
N ALA A 967 12.83 -35.57 6.58
CA ALA A 967 12.93 -34.24 5.96
C ALA A 967 13.62 -33.16 6.83
N ALA A 968 13.89 -33.44 8.11
CA ALA A 968 14.51 -32.47 9.00
C ALA A 968 16.02 -32.35 8.72
N LYS A 969 16.53 -31.11 8.62
CA LYS A 969 17.95 -30.82 8.38
C LYS A 969 18.73 -30.48 9.66
N ASN A 970 18.05 -29.97 10.69
CA ASN A 970 18.65 -29.50 11.94
C ASN A 970 17.96 -30.17 13.14
N ILE A 971 18.70 -30.36 14.23
CA ILE A 971 18.18 -30.86 15.51
C ILE A 971 18.14 -29.68 16.49
N GLY A 972 16.92 -29.26 16.85
CA GLY A 972 16.68 -28.17 17.81
C GLY A 972 15.71 -28.64 18.90
N ILE A 973 16.16 -28.78 20.14
CA ILE A 973 15.30 -29.13 21.28
C ILE A 973 15.28 -27.95 22.23
N SER A 974 14.09 -27.42 22.51
CA SER A 974 13.93 -26.27 23.39
C SER A 974 12.81 -26.41 24.41
N ASP A 975 12.97 -25.73 25.55
CA ASP A 975 11.94 -25.50 26.58
C ASP A 975 11.29 -26.77 27.14
N GLN A 976 12.10 -27.80 27.43
CA GLN A 976 11.62 -29.09 27.97
C GLN A 976 12.03 -29.28 29.42
N SER A 977 11.19 -30.00 30.19
CA SER A 977 11.48 -30.39 31.57
C SER A 977 11.08 -31.83 31.89
N ASN A 978 11.89 -32.54 32.70
CA ASN A 978 11.61 -33.91 33.18
C ASN A 978 11.43 -34.96 32.07
N LEU A 979 12.17 -34.84 30.96
CA LEU A 979 12.07 -35.77 29.82
C LEU A 979 13.38 -36.52 29.57
N HIS A 980 13.24 -37.80 29.20
CA HIS A 980 14.33 -38.63 28.70
C HIS A 980 14.17 -38.83 27.20
N ILE A 981 15.06 -38.22 26.42
CA ILE A 981 15.03 -38.15 24.96
C ILE A 981 16.25 -38.91 24.40
N ILE A 982 16.00 -39.98 23.65
CA ILE A 982 17.04 -40.71 22.91
C ILE A 982 16.73 -40.58 21.41
N LEU A 983 17.66 -40.04 20.64
CA LEU A 983 17.48 -39.87 19.20
C LEU A 983 17.75 -41.19 18.44
N PRO A 984 16.83 -41.64 17.55
CA PRO A 984 17.04 -42.85 16.77
C PRO A 984 18.05 -42.61 15.64
N SER A 985 18.67 -43.69 15.13
CA SER A 985 19.60 -43.64 13.99
C SER A 985 19.03 -42.96 12.73
N SER A 986 17.71 -42.97 12.54
CA SER A 986 17.05 -42.25 11.45
C SER A 986 17.25 -40.72 11.50
N ALA A 987 17.63 -40.15 12.65
CA ALA A 987 17.93 -38.73 12.80
C ALA A 987 19.32 -38.32 12.26
N ALA A 988 20.14 -39.28 11.78
CA ALA A 988 21.47 -39.00 11.20
C ALA A 988 21.44 -38.09 9.95
N ARG A 989 20.26 -37.88 9.33
CA ARG A 989 20.08 -36.93 8.22
C ARG A 989 19.89 -35.47 8.67
N ALA A 990 19.60 -35.24 9.95
CA ALA A 990 19.31 -33.94 10.53
C ALA A 990 20.51 -33.31 11.28
N THR A 991 21.73 -33.81 11.05
CA THR A 991 22.95 -33.37 11.76
C THR A 991 23.61 -32.12 11.16
N ALA A 992 22.90 -31.33 10.32
CA ALA A 992 23.49 -30.14 9.72
C ALA A 992 23.70 -28.99 10.73
N SER A 993 22.96 -28.98 11.84
CA SER A 993 23.17 -28.10 12.99
C SER A 993 22.46 -28.65 14.23
N GLY A 994 23.11 -28.58 15.40
CA GLY A 994 22.54 -28.98 16.68
C GLY A 994 22.36 -27.79 17.64
N SER A 995 21.18 -27.64 18.24
CA SER A 995 20.91 -26.60 19.25
C SER A 995 20.02 -27.14 20.38
N LEU A 996 20.50 -27.08 21.62
CA LEU A 996 19.72 -27.39 22.83
C LEU A 996 19.57 -26.13 23.68
N THR A 997 18.34 -25.70 23.96
CA THR A 997 18.09 -24.44 24.69
C THR A 997 16.98 -24.55 25.74
N GLY A 998 17.19 -24.12 26.98
CA GLY A 998 16.10 -24.05 27.97
C GLY A 998 15.65 -25.41 28.53
N LEU A 999 16.59 -26.31 28.83
CA LEU A 999 16.29 -27.66 29.34
C LEU A 999 16.43 -27.73 30.87
N LYS A 1000 15.48 -28.37 31.56
CA LYS A 1000 15.51 -28.55 33.02
C LYS A 1000 15.24 -29.99 33.43
N SER A 1001 16.14 -30.62 34.18
CA SER A 1001 15.94 -32.00 34.65
C SER A 1001 15.69 -33.00 33.51
N CYS A 1002 16.41 -32.84 32.39
CA CYS A 1002 16.25 -33.68 31.21
C CYS A 1002 17.47 -34.59 30.99
N ILE A 1003 17.25 -35.73 30.34
CA ILE A 1003 18.30 -36.61 29.83
C ILE A 1003 18.18 -36.61 28.31
N VAL A 1004 19.23 -36.20 27.60
CA VAL A 1004 19.21 -36.12 26.12
C VAL A 1004 20.40 -36.89 25.55
N ASP A 1005 20.12 -37.92 24.74
CA ASP A 1005 21.14 -38.72 24.04
C ASP A 1005 21.04 -38.54 22.51
N MET A 1006 22.11 -37.96 21.95
CA MET A 1006 22.33 -37.70 20.53
C MET A 1006 23.56 -38.47 19.98
N SER A 1007 24.07 -39.45 20.71
CA SER A 1007 25.25 -40.25 20.31
C SER A 1007 24.96 -41.17 19.11
N ILE A 1008 23.79 -41.82 19.07
CA ILE A 1008 23.43 -42.81 18.05
C ILE A 1008 23.41 -42.21 16.61
N PRO A 1009 22.82 -41.03 16.36
CA PRO A 1009 22.85 -40.39 15.03
C PRO A 1009 24.25 -39.95 14.57
N THR A 1010 25.14 -39.61 15.51
CA THR A 1010 26.49 -39.10 15.18
C THR A 1010 27.50 -40.24 14.96
N ALA A 1011 27.24 -41.43 15.50
CA ALA A 1011 28.08 -42.62 15.32
C ALA A 1011 28.11 -43.20 13.89
N GLN A 1012 27.10 -42.93 13.05
CA GLN A 1012 26.99 -43.49 11.68
C GLN A 1012 27.65 -42.63 10.57
N GLY A 1013 28.67 -41.83 10.91
CA GLY A 1013 29.55 -41.18 9.93
C GLY A 1013 29.11 -39.79 9.42
N ARG A 1014 28.25 -39.07 10.16
CA ARG A 1014 27.90 -37.65 9.88
C ARG A 1014 27.84 -36.82 11.17
N PRO A 1015 28.99 -36.41 11.73
CA PRO A 1015 29.03 -35.55 12.92
C PRO A 1015 28.39 -34.20 12.69
N PHE A 1016 28.04 -33.52 13.79
CA PHE A 1016 27.57 -32.14 13.72
C PHE A 1016 28.72 -31.21 13.30
N PRO A 1017 28.51 -30.28 12.36
CA PRO A 1017 29.51 -29.25 12.04
C PRO A 1017 29.62 -28.17 13.14
N GLY A 1018 28.67 -28.12 14.08
CA GLY A 1018 28.70 -27.23 15.24
C GLY A 1018 27.50 -27.49 16.15
N LEU A 1019 27.66 -27.23 17.45
CA LEU A 1019 26.65 -27.48 18.47
C LEU A 1019 26.55 -26.31 19.45
N ALA A 1020 25.33 -25.86 19.75
CA ALA A 1020 25.06 -24.83 20.75
C ALA A 1020 24.21 -25.39 21.90
N LEU A 1021 24.69 -25.23 23.14
CA LEU A 1021 24.00 -25.57 24.38
C LEU A 1021 23.76 -24.28 25.17
N ARG A 1022 22.50 -23.93 25.45
CA ARG A 1022 22.14 -22.68 26.16
C ARG A 1022 21.10 -22.90 27.25
N ASP A 1023 21.27 -22.24 28.40
CA ASP A 1023 20.28 -22.19 29.48
C ASP A 1023 19.78 -23.57 29.91
N ILE A 1024 20.70 -24.41 30.43
CA ILE A 1024 20.42 -25.80 30.82
C ILE A 1024 20.66 -25.97 32.31
N SER A 1025 19.73 -26.60 33.03
CA SER A 1025 19.89 -26.87 34.46
C SER A 1025 19.55 -28.31 34.83
N GLN A 1026 20.30 -28.90 35.76
CA GLN A 1026 20.04 -30.23 36.34
C GLN A 1026 19.87 -31.35 35.30
N SER A 1027 20.58 -31.29 34.18
CA SER A 1027 20.35 -32.19 33.04
C SER A 1027 21.59 -33.03 32.69
N LEU A 1028 21.38 -34.19 32.08
CA LEU A 1028 22.42 -35.03 31.49
C LEU A 1028 22.34 -34.94 29.96
N ILE A 1029 23.41 -34.50 29.31
CA ILE A 1029 23.46 -34.31 27.85
C ILE A 1029 24.59 -35.14 27.26
N ILE A 1030 24.24 -36.02 26.33
CA ILE A 1030 25.18 -36.84 25.56
C ILE A 1030 25.09 -36.38 24.13
N ALA A 1031 26.03 -35.53 23.73
CA ALA A 1031 26.00 -34.83 22.44
C ALA A 1031 26.58 -35.66 21.28
N GLY A 1032 27.45 -36.62 21.56
CA GLY A 1032 28.16 -37.41 20.54
C GLY A 1032 29.29 -36.64 19.85
N HIS A 1033 29.56 -36.98 18.58
CA HIS A 1033 30.69 -36.43 17.80
C HIS A 1033 30.34 -35.14 17.05
N VAL A 1034 31.19 -34.12 17.19
CA VAL A 1034 31.06 -32.78 16.58
C VAL A 1034 32.37 -32.40 15.87
N ASP A 1035 32.35 -32.23 14.55
CA ASP A 1035 33.53 -31.90 13.73
C ASP A 1035 33.87 -30.39 13.70
N GLY A 1036 33.30 -29.63 14.63
CA GLY A 1036 33.45 -28.18 14.70
C GLY A 1036 33.37 -27.62 16.12
N PRO A 1037 33.06 -26.33 16.28
CA PRO A 1037 33.00 -25.70 17.59
C PRO A 1037 31.73 -26.05 18.36
N VAL A 1038 31.89 -26.35 19.64
CA VAL A 1038 30.79 -26.49 20.60
C VAL A 1038 30.77 -25.25 21.49
N HIS A 1039 29.61 -24.59 21.56
CA HIS A 1039 29.40 -23.41 22.38
C HIS A 1039 28.43 -23.73 23.51
N ILE A 1040 28.91 -23.63 24.75
CA ILE A 1040 28.14 -23.93 25.97
C ILE A 1040 27.94 -22.61 26.72
N THR A 1041 26.70 -22.26 27.04
CA THR A 1041 26.38 -20.99 27.71
C THR A 1041 25.28 -21.16 28.75
N GLY A 1042 25.45 -20.62 29.96
CA GLY A 1042 24.38 -20.61 30.95
C GLY A 1042 23.96 -21.99 31.46
N VAL A 1043 24.90 -22.94 31.59
CA VAL A 1043 24.62 -24.30 32.08
C VAL A 1043 24.93 -24.42 33.57
N THR A 1044 24.04 -25.07 34.34
CA THR A 1044 24.17 -25.21 35.80
C THR A 1044 23.85 -26.62 36.30
N ASN A 1045 24.61 -27.13 37.28
CA ASN A 1045 24.38 -28.42 37.95
C ASN A 1045 24.12 -29.59 36.98
N SER A 1046 24.88 -29.69 35.89
CA SER A 1046 24.59 -30.61 34.78
C SER A 1046 25.81 -31.41 34.37
N ILE A 1047 25.59 -32.54 33.71
CA ILE A 1047 26.65 -33.40 33.15
C ILE A 1047 26.58 -33.34 31.63
N ILE A 1048 27.70 -33.08 30.97
CA ILE A 1048 27.80 -33.00 29.50
C ILE A 1048 28.86 -33.98 29.00
N VAL A 1049 28.50 -34.83 28.04
CA VAL A 1049 29.41 -35.75 27.34
C VAL A 1049 29.52 -35.32 25.89
N VAL A 1050 30.72 -34.96 25.43
CA VAL A 1050 30.92 -34.45 24.06
C VAL A 1050 32.32 -34.78 23.51
N VAL A 1051 32.37 -35.10 22.21
CA VAL A 1051 33.61 -35.24 21.44
C VAL A 1051 33.62 -34.12 20.40
N ALA A 1052 34.60 -33.21 20.45
CA ALA A 1052 34.60 -32.02 19.60
C ALA A 1052 36.00 -31.55 19.19
N ARG A 1053 36.08 -30.71 18.14
CA ARG A 1053 37.35 -30.10 17.72
C ARG A 1053 37.74 -28.91 18.59
N GLN A 1054 36.77 -28.09 18.99
CA GLN A 1054 36.94 -26.87 19.79
C GLN A 1054 35.75 -26.71 20.74
N VAL A 1055 36.00 -26.36 22.01
CA VAL A 1055 34.94 -26.13 23.00
C VAL A 1055 35.11 -24.77 23.66
N ARG A 1056 34.04 -23.97 23.68
CA ARG A 1056 33.96 -22.68 24.35
C ARG A 1056 32.81 -22.66 25.34
N ILE A 1057 33.11 -22.28 26.59
CA ILE A 1057 32.18 -22.35 27.71
C ILE A 1057 32.07 -20.97 28.34
N HIS A 1058 30.84 -20.47 28.47
CA HIS A 1058 30.54 -19.14 28.98
C HIS A 1058 29.48 -19.22 30.08
N GLU A 1059 29.62 -18.45 31.16
CA GLU A 1059 28.57 -18.29 32.21
C GLU A 1059 28.03 -19.63 32.79
N CYS A 1060 28.89 -20.63 32.98
CA CYS A 1060 28.50 -21.96 33.51
C CYS A 1060 28.88 -22.15 34.98
N LYS A 1061 28.09 -22.92 35.74
CA LYS A 1061 28.31 -23.16 37.16
C LYS A 1061 28.08 -24.62 37.59
N ASP A 1062 29.04 -25.21 38.29
CA ASP A 1062 28.93 -26.57 38.86
C ASP A 1062 28.56 -27.60 37.78
N VAL A 1063 29.38 -27.72 36.74
CA VAL A 1063 29.14 -28.57 35.56
C VAL A 1063 30.28 -29.56 35.38
N ASP A 1064 29.92 -30.83 35.18
CA ASP A 1064 30.86 -31.92 34.88
C ASP A 1064 30.88 -32.18 33.39
N ILE A 1065 32.06 -32.10 32.79
CA ILE A 1065 32.23 -32.25 31.35
C ILE A 1065 33.16 -33.44 31.06
N TYR A 1066 32.57 -34.47 30.48
CA TYR A 1066 33.28 -35.59 29.87
C TYR A 1066 33.64 -35.20 28.44
N LEU A 1067 34.92 -34.89 28.21
CA LEU A 1067 35.39 -34.22 27.01
C LEU A 1067 36.50 -35.00 26.30
N HIS A 1068 36.36 -35.13 24.99
CA HIS A 1068 37.47 -35.39 24.09
C HIS A 1068 37.61 -34.16 23.18
N CYS A 1069 38.75 -33.47 23.25
CA CYS A 1069 38.98 -32.26 22.47
C CYS A 1069 40.38 -32.26 21.85
N THR A 1070 40.46 -31.96 20.55
CA THR A 1070 41.74 -31.83 19.84
C THR A 1070 42.47 -30.51 20.09
N SER A 1071 41.79 -29.53 20.71
CA SER A 1071 42.36 -28.24 21.08
C SER A 1071 42.12 -27.96 22.57
N HIS A 1072 42.79 -26.94 23.11
CA HIS A 1072 42.51 -26.45 24.47
C HIS A 1072 41.06 -25.97 24.59
N PRO A 1073 40.28 -26.46 25.57
CA PRO A 1073 38.98 -25.90 25.91
C PRO A 1073 39.12 -24.52 26.52
N ILE A 1074 38.25 -23.58 26.16
CA ILE A 1074 38.28 -22.20 26.67
C ILE A 1074 37.07 -21.97 27.58
N ILE A 1075 37.32 -21.44 28.79
CA ILE A 1075 36.26 -21.02 29.72
C ILE A 1075 36.29 -19.51 29.97
N GLU A 1076 35.10 -18.91 30.14
CA GLU A 1076 34.92 -17.50 30.49
C GLU A 1076 33.70 -17.35 31.43
N ASP A 1077 33.83 -16.56 32.50
CA ASP A 1077 32.76 -16.36 33.50
C ASP A 1077 32.17 -17.66 34.09
N CYS A 1078 32.98 -18.70 34.21
CA CYS A 1078 32.57 -20.00 34.75
C CYS A 1078 33.08 -20.21 36.18
N THR A 1079 32.37 -21.03 36.97
CA THR A 1079 32.78 -21.41 38.34
C THR A 1079 32.44 -22.88 38.62
N GLY A 1080 33.30 -23.61 39.33
CA GLY A 1080 33.02 -25.01 39.70
C GLY A 1080 33.00 -25.98 38.52
N MET A 1081 33.79 -25.74 37.47
CA MET A 1081 33.87 -26.62 36.31
C MET A 1081 34.75 -27.85 36.61
N ARG A 1082 34.31 -29.05 36.25
CA ARG A 1082 35.08 -30.29 36.45
C ARG A 1082 35.18 -31.07 35.14
N PHE A 1083 36.40 -31.45 34.74
CA PHE A 1083 36.65 -32.13 33.47
C PHE A 1083 37.10 -33.59 33.68
N ALA A 1084 36.65 -34.49 32.80
CA ALA A 1084 37.02 -35.89 32.73
C ALA A 1084 37.16 -36.35 31.26
N PRO A 1085 37.89 -37.44 30.97
CA PRO A 1085 37.90 -38.04 29.64
C PRO A 1085 36.55 -38.70 29.33
N VAL A 1086 36.17 -38.76 28.05
CA VAL A 1086 34.93 -39.42 27.59
C VAL A 1086 34.97 -40.94 27.86
N PRO A 1087 33.86 -41.56 28.31
CA PRO A 1087 33.78 -43.02 28.52
C PRO A 1087 34.01 -43.83 27.24
N GLU A 1088 34.57 -45.05 27.35
CA GLU A 1088 34.92 -45.88 26.17
C GLU A 1088 33.71 -46.23 25.30
N CYS A 1089 32.51 -46.35 25.89
CA CYS A 1089 31.27 -46.64 25.15
C CYS A 1089 30.86 -45.52 24.16
N TYR A 1090 31.35 -44.29 24.35
CA TYR A 1090 31.12 -43.15 23.47
C TYR A 1090 32.38 -42.73 22.70
N ALA A 1091 33.51 -43.41 22.92
CA ALA A 1091 34.74 -43.23 22.17
C ALA A 1091 34.65 -44.01 20.84
N VAL A 1092 34.63 -43.31 19.71
CA VAL A 1092 34.60 -43.95 18.38
C VAL A 1092 36.03 -44.37 17.99
N ASN A 1093 36.21 -45.60 17.49
CA ASN A 1093 37.52 -46.21 17.20
C ASN A 1093 38.46 -45.40 16.26
N ASP A 1094 37.94 -44.42 15.51
CA ASP A 1094 38.67 -43.62 14.51
C ASP A 1094 39.44 -42.41 15.12
N ASP A 1095 39.18 -42.06 16.39
CA ASP A 1095 39.88 -40.95 17.08
C ASP A 1095 41.12 -41.39 17.89
N SER A 1096 41.49 -42.68 17.79
CA SER A 1096 42.64 -43.28 18.51
C SER A 1096 44.02 -42.74 18.11
N GLY A 1097 44.09 -41.90 17.07
CA GLY A 1097 45.33 -41.26 16.58
C GLY A 1097 45.48 -39.75 16.84
N ARG A 1098 44.50 -39.08 17.48
CA ARG A 1098 44.54 -37.62 17.74
C ARG A 1098 44.78 -37.35 19.23
N GLU A 1099 45.68 -36.40 19.54
CA GLU A 1099 45.98 -36.02 20.93
C GLU A 1099 44.74 -35.42 21.62
N ASN A 1100 44.32 -36.03 22.72
CA ASN A 1100 43.19 -35.55 23.51
C ASN A 1100 43.67 -34.57 24.60
N GLN A 1101 43.31 -33.29 24.44
CA GLN A 1101 43.73 -32.17 25.28
C GLN A 1101 42.66 -31.72 26.30
N TRP A 1102 41.82 -32.64 26.77
CA TRP A 1102 40.72 -32.35 27.71
C TRP A 1102 41.17 -31.75 29.06
N ASN A 1103 42.41 -32.01 29.47
CA ASN A 1103 42.97 -31.58 30.76
C ASN A 1103 43.73 -30.24 30.70
N GLN A 1104 43.80 -29.59 29.53
CA GLN A 1104 44.50 -28.31 29.32
C GLN A 1104 43.49 -27.19 29.03
N VAL A 1105 42.87 -26.64 30.07
CA VAL A 1105 41.78 -25.66 29.97
C VAL A 1105 42.28 -24.23 30.16
N ASP A 1106 42.00 -23.37 29.18
CA ASP A 1106 42.36 -21.94 29.18
C ASP A 1106 41.23 -21.09 29.78
N ASP A 1107 41.47 -20.47 30.94
CA ASP A 1107 40.54 -19.51 31.55
C ASP A 1107 40.86 -18.08 31.13
N PHE A 1108 40.03 -17.51 30.26
CA PHE A 1108 40.30 -16.23 29.62
C PHE A 1108 40.28 -15.04 30.58
N LYS A 1109 39.56 -15.14 31.71
CA LYS A 1109 39.45 -14.04 32.69
C LYS A 1109 40.42 -14.17 33.86
N TRP A 1110 41.16 -15.28 33.96
CA TRP A 1110 42.17 -15.47 34.98
C TRP A 1110 43.55 -14.96 34.54
N LEU A 1111 43.86 -13.71 34.86
CA LEU A 1111 45.11 -13.03 34.48
C LEU A 1111 46.30 -13.28 35.43
N LYS A 1112 46.18 -14.21 36.39
CA LYS A 1112 47.23 -14.50 37.39
C LYS A 1112 48.05 -15.72 36.95
N ALA A 1113 49.32 -15.79 37.37
CA ALA A 1113 50.25 -16.86 36.96
C ALA A 1113 49.98 -18.26 37.56
N GLY A 1114 49.12 -18.38 38.57
CA GLY A 1114 48.74 -19.68 39.18
C GLY A 1114 47.57 -20.36 38.46
N GLN A 1115 47.31 -21.64 38.75
CA GLN A 1115 46.16 -22.38 38.21
C GLN A 1115 44.83 -21.68 38.57
N SER A 1116 43.91 -21.59 37.61
CA SER A 1116 42.60 -20.98 37.85
C SER A 1116 41.79 -21.82 38.85
N PRO A 1117 41.17 -21.21 39.87
CA PRO A 1117 40.28 -21.91 40.80
C PRO A 1117 38.92 -22.25 40.17
N ASN A 1118 38.64 -21.77 38.96
CA ASN A 1118 37.33 -21.91 38.32
C ASN A 1118 37.11 -23.29 37.67
N TRP A 1119 38.17 -24.08 37.50
CA TRP A 1119 38.10 -25.42 36.95
C TRP A 1119 39.06 -26.40 37.62
N THR A 1120 38.70 -27.68 37.62
CA THR A 1120 39.51 -28.79 38.14
C THR A 1120 39.30 -30.05 37.30
N THR A 1121 40.11 -31.10 37.52
CA THR A 1121 39.90 -32.42 36.90
C THR A 1121 39.24 -33.36 37.91
N LEU A 1122 38.35 -34.24 37.44
CA LEU A 1122 37.72 -35.27 38.29
C LEU A 1122 38.75 -36.36 38.63
N SER A 1123 38.77 -36.79 39.89
CA SER A 1123 39.60 -37.91 40.31
C SER A 1123 39.04 -39.24 39.81
N SER A 1124 39.88 -40.27 39.63
CA SER A 1124 39.45 -41.58 39.12
C SER A 1124 38.36 -42.28 39.98
N ALA A 1125 38.16 -41.84 41.23
CA ALA A 1125 37.10 -42.35 42.10
C ALA A 1125 35.76 -41.59 41.97
N GLU A 1126 35.77 -40.38 41.41
CA GLU A 1126 34.59 -39.53 41.19
C GLU A 1126 34.04 -39.64 39.76
N VAL A 1127 34.82 -40.25 38.85
CA VAL A 1127 34.40 -40.59 37.49
C VAL A 1127 33.36 -41.72 37.57
N LEU A 1128 32.26 -41.59 36.82
CA LEU A 1128 31.20 -42.60 36.79
C LEU A 1128 31.66 -43.91 36.11
N ASP A 1129 31.41 -45.05 36.76
CA ASP A 1129 31.70 -46.39 36.24
C ASP A 1129 31.04 -46.64 34.86
N GLU A 1130 31.72 -47.40 33.99
CA GLU A 1130 31.24 -47.72 32.65
C GLU A 1130 29.89 -48.45 32.61
N SER A 1131 29.58 -49.22 33.67
CA SER A 1131 28.29 -49.88 33.81
C SER A 1131 27.12 -48.88 33.90
N VAL A 1132 27.36 -47.66 34.40
CA VAL A 1132 26.32 -46.62 34.52
C VAL A 1132 25.92 -46.12 33.13
N TRP A 1133 26.90 -45.86 32.27
CA TRP A 1133 26.67 -45.36 30.91
C TRP A 1133 25.98 -46.38 30.00
N THR A 1134 26.22 -47.67 30.22
CA THR A 1134 25.68 -48.76 29.39
C THR A 1134 24.35 -49.32 29.89
N SER A 1135 24.12 -49.34 31.21
CA SER A 1135 22.93 -50.00 31.80
C SER A 1135 21.92 -49.06 32.46
N VAL A 1136 22.32 -47.84 32.85
CA VAL A 1136 21.45 -46.89 33.57
C VAL A 1136 20.97 -45.77 32.65
N VAL A 1137 21.89 -45.19 31.86
CA VAL A 1137 21.59 -44.05 30.98
C VAL A 1137 20.57 -44.38 29.86
N PRO A 1138 20.63 -45.53 29.15
CA PRO A 1138 19.63 -45.88 28.13
C PRO A 1138 18.21 -46.11 28.67
N GLY A 1139 18.03 -46.09 29.99
CA GLY A 1139 16.76 -46.28 30.68
C GLY A 1139 16.50 -47.74 31.03
N GLN A 1140 16.10 -47.99 32.29
CA GLN A 1140 15.59 -49.29 32.73
C GLN A 1140 14.06 -49.22 32.82
N PRO A 1141 13.32 -50.29 32.46
CA PRO A 1141 11.87 -50.29 32.54
C PRO A 1141 11.42 -50.01 33.99
N GLY A 1142 10.67 -48.92 34.20
CA GLY A 1142 10.09 -48.56 35.49
C GLY A 1142 10.86 -47.55 36.35
N LYS A 1143 12.02 -47.02 35.91
CA LYS A 1143 12.74 -45.94 36.61
C LYS A 1143 12.35 -44.55 36.10
N SER A 1144 12.18 -43.58 37.00
CA SER A 1144 11.89 -42.18 36.62
C SER A 1144 13.15 -41.44 36.14
N VAL A 1145 12.96 -40.36 35.36
CA VAL A 1145 14.07 -39.50 34.89
C VAL A 1145 14.87 -38.95 36.09
N GLU A 1146 14.19 -38.60 37.19
CA GLU A 1146 14.85 -38.08 38.39
C GLU A 1146 15.66 -39.15 39.14
N GLU A 1147 15.24 -40.41 39.11
CA GLU A 1147 16.00 -41.51 39.68
C GLU A 1147 17.28 -41.78 38.89
N ILE A 1148 17.22 -41.66 37.56
CA ILE A 1148 18.39 -41.80 36.69
C ILE A 1148 19.36 -40.64 36.94
N LEU A 1149 18.87 -39.38 36.94
CA LEU A 1149 19.68 -38.19 37.23
C LEU A 1149 20.35 -38.26 38.62
N HIS A 1150 19.66 -38.81 39.63
CA HIS A 1150 20.24 -39.04 40.95
C HIS A 1150 21.33 -40.12 40.94
N GLN A 1151 21.15 -41.21 40.16
CA GLN A 1151 22.15 -42.27 40.04
C GLN A 1151 23.43 -41.82 39.33
N VAL A 1152 23.36 -40.83 38.44
CA VAL A 1152 24.55 -40.21 37.82
C VAL A 1152 25.13 -39.06 38.64
N GLY A 1153 24.62 -38.79 39.85
CA GLY A 1153 25.20 -37.81 40.77
C GLY A 1153 24.66 -36.38 40.65
N ILE A 1154 23.57 -36.15 39.92
CA ILE A 1154 22.89 -34.84 39.88
C ILE A 1154 21.87 -34.78 41.04
N PRO A 1155 22.01 -33.83 41.98
CA PRO A 1155 21.20 -33.79 43.20
C PRO A 1155 19.72 -33.50 42.91
N ARG A 1156 18.82 -34.19 43.65
CA ARG A 1156 17.40 -33.82 43.75
C ARG A 1156 17.29 -32.50 44.52
N HIS A 1157 16.56 -31.54 43.97
CA HIS A 1157 16.25 -30.29 44.66
C HIS A 1157 14.76 -30.12 44.88
#